data_AF-A0A0G0UTS6-F1
#
_entry.id   AF-A0A0G0UTS6-F1
#
_cell.length_a   1.000
_cell.length_b   1.000
_cell.length_c   1.000
_cell.angle_alpha   90.00
_cell.angle_beta   90.00
_cell.angle_gamma   90.00
#
_symmetry.space_group_name_H-M   'P 1'
#
loop_
_entity.id
_entity.type
_entity.pdbx_description
1 polymer ?
#
loop_
_entity_poly.entity_id
_entity_poly.type
_entity_poly.pdbx_seq_one_letter_code
_entity_poly.pdbx_strand_id
1 'polypeptide(L)'
;MTLQTTDRKKIKKAKQRKIVYKNGETKITLNDLIAPSYEEIMSEVKKKVGDRPARDPALPNGTWTEQALKVLNERYLVKDENLNPIETPEEMIWRVSWELASAEARWGKKRKEVVELAKEFYNLLISREFLPNSPTLMNAGTGNGLQYSACFVLPVEDSMEGIFDALKYQALIHKTGGGTGFSFTRLREGGSVVKTSSGIASGPVSFMRIFDAATNEVKQGGKRRGANMGILRVDHPDVLEFIHCKAEGGITNFNISVAITDKFIEAYYKDEDYELVSPRSKEVVGTLSARRVFDEIAEMAWKTGDPGLIFIDRVNQGVANPIPALGPIESTNPCGEQPLYPFDVCNLGSIFLTYFIKEENGKKEVDWDKLKKVTHQAVRFLDNVIEVNPFPLPEIRKVAFNIRRIGLGVGGWSDMLLSLGIPYDSEDAMELAEKVMKFVQDEAVSASEKLAKDRGPFFLWPVSIYREGTPRRHSTVTTIAPTGTISIIAGSSSGIEPMFAIAYQHVVKDKHLDRKLSFVNPNFEAIARERGFWSEELMAKVAEKGVVRDIPEIPEDVRKLFGTAHEIDIDWHIRTQAAFQKYTENAVSKTINLRHDATVDDVKRAYISAWESNCKGITIFRDGSKSEQVLNLGLNNKEEKTKEEAPPTQLILERPMKVEGATYRIVTPLGSAFITVNQDGNGNPFEVFITIGKAGSEVAAMAEALGRMISTTLRFGNHLPPLARAKEIVDQLHGIGGGRSVGFGPNKIRSLPDAVAKALSLHFGFTNPHNDHETPEVAQSVVLKDETKVVGDICPACGSPALVYQEGCSKCHACGHSEC
;
A
#
# COMPACT_ATOMS: atom_id res chain seq x y z
N MET A 1 -0.15 -18.88 -41.33
CA MET A 1 0.39 -19.91 -42.25
C MET A 1 1.89 -19.70 -42.46
N THR A 2 2.73 -20.13 -41.51
CA THR A 2 4.00 -20.85 -41.70
C THR A 2 4.51 -21.09 -40.28
N LEU A 3 4.38 -22.34 -39.83
CA LEU A 3 4.90 -22.82 -38.56
C LEU A 3 6.42 -22.74 -38.59
N GLN A 4 7.03 -21.76 -37.91
CA GLN A 4 8.42 -21.90 -37.49
C GLN A 4 8.44 -22.81 -36.26
N THR A 5 8.48 -24.10 -36.54
CA THR A 5 8.90 -25.14 -35.61
C THR A 5 10.29 -24.78 -35.08
N THR A 6 10.35 -24.34 -33.82
CA THR A 6 11.60 -24.16 -33.09
C THR A 6 12.26 -25.52 -32.93
N ASP A 7 13.21 -25.75 -33.83
CA ASP A 7 14.00 -26.96 -34.01
C ASP A 7 14.59 -27.45 -32.66
N ARG A 8 14.20 -28.66 -32.23
CA ARG A 8 14.76 -29.36 -31.06
C ARG A 8 16.29 -29.49 -31.12
N LYS A 9 16.92 -29.32 -32.30
CA LYS A 9 18.38 -29.23 -32.43
C LYS A 9 18.96 -27.91 -31.91
N LYS A 10 18.24 -26.79 -31.90
CA LYS A 10 18.70 -25.54 -31.27
C LYS A 10 18.78 -25.64 -29.75
N ILE A 11 17.87 -26.38 -29.12
CA ILE A 11 17.90 -26.62 -27.65
C ILE A 11 19.04 -27.58 -27.27
N LYS A 12 19.35 -28.58 -28.11
CA LYS A 12 20.54 -29.43 -27.91
C LYS A 12 21.87 -28.74 -28.24
N LYS A 13 21.88 -27.76 -29.17
CA LYS A 13 23.04 -26.87 -29.43
C LYS A 13 23.16 -25.72 -28.43
N ALA A 14 22.15 -25.49 -27.58
CA ALA A 14 22.27 -24.67 -26.38
C ALA A 14 22.94 -25.43 -25.21
N LYS A 15 23.52 -26.62 -25.45
CA LYS A 15 24.61 -27.13 -24.61
C LYS A 15 25.75 -26.13 -24.66
N GLN A 16 25.88 -25.36 -23.59
CA GLN A 16 26.96 -24.40 -23.39
C GLN A 16 27.14 -23.46 -24.59
N ARG A 17 26.21 -22.52 -24.81
CA ARG A 17 26.75 -21.17 -24.98
C ARG A 17 27.47 -20.90 -23.67
N LYS A 18 28.78 -21.19 -23.62
CA LYS A 18 29.66 -20.52 -22.68
C LYS A 18 29.26 -19.06 -22.86
N ILE A 19 28.57 -18.49 -21.89
CA ILE A 19 28.62 -17.05 -21.73
C ILE A 19 30.12 -16.82 -21.61
N VAL A 20 30.73 -16.34 -22.70
CA VAL A 20 32.17 -16.17 -22.76
C VAL A 20 32.43 -14.96 -21.89
N TYR A 21 32.68 -15.22 -20.61
CA TYR A 21 33.03 -14.21 -19.62
C TYR A 21 34.44 -13.71 -19.95
N LYS A 22 34.53 -12.76 -20.88
CA LYS A 22 35.74 -11.99 -21.15
C LYS A 22 35.69 -10.71 -20.33
N ASN A 23 36.70 -10.53 -19.48
CA ASN A 23 37.12 -9.25 -18.91
C ASN A 23 36.22 -8.60 -17.84
N GLY A 24 35.88 -9.31 -16.75
CA GLY A 24 35.61 -8.68 -15.43
C GLY A 24 34.38 -7.77 -15.28
N GLU A 25 33.75 -7.34 -16.37
CA GLU A 25 32.61 -6.44 -16.39
C GLU A 25 31.67 -6.89 -17.51
N THR A 26 30.60 -7.60 -17.17
CA THR A 26 29.47 -7.71 -18.09
C THR A 26 28.20 -7.75 -17.27
N LYS A 27 27.48 -6.62 -17.27
CA LYS A 27 26.12 -6.54 -16.71
C LYS A 27 25.23 -7.51 -17.50
N ILE A 28 24.59 -8.44 -16.80
CA ILE A 28 23.63 -9.37 -17.40
C ILE A 28 22.35 -8.58 -17.69
N THR A 29 21.83 -8.69 -18.90
CA THR A 29 20.59 -8.01 -19.31
C THR A 29 19.43 -8.99 -19.47
N LEU A 30 18.18 -8.48 -19.51
CA LEU A 30 16.98 -9.30 -19.74
C LEU A 30 17.01 -10.08 -21.07
N ASN A 31 17.81 -9.64 -22.04
CA ASN A 31 17.97 -10.31 -23.33
C ASN A 31 18.86 -11.57 -23.23
N ASP A 32 19.71 -11.65 -22.21
CA ASP A 32 20.56 -12.82 -21.94
C ASP A 32 19.80 -13.94 -21.23
N LEU A 33 18.63 -13.63 -20.65
CA LEU A 33 17.81 -14.56 -19.89
C LEU A 33 16.87 -15.37 -20.80
N ILE A 34 16.75 -16.67 -20.51
CA ILE A 34 15.93 -17.60 -21.28
C ILE A 34 14.81 -18.21 -20.42
N ALA A 35 13.61 -18.32 -20.98
CA ALA A 35 12.53 -19.08 -20.36
C ALA A 35 11.63 -19.72 -21.42
N PRO A 36 11.21 -20.99 -21.25
CA PRO A 36 10.17 -21.60 -22.07
C PRO A 36 8.83 -20.89 -21.84
N SER A 37 7.91 -20.88 -22.82
CA SER A 37 6.58 -20.29 -22.61
C SER A 37 5.74 -21.11 -21.61
N TYR A 38 4.70 -20.50 -21.04
CA TYR A 38 3.78 -21.22 -20.15
C TYR A 38 3.00 -22.29 -20.93
N GLU A 39 2.51 -21.94 -22.12
CA GLU A 39 1.75 -22.82 -23.00
C GLU A 39 2.58 -24.03 -23.45
N GLU A 40 3.87 -23.83 -23.74
CA GLU A 40 4.80 -24.91 -24.08
C GLU A 40 4.93 -25.92 -22.93
N ILE A 41 5.13 -25.43 -21.70
CA ILE A 41 5.21 -26.27 -20.50
C ILE A 41 3.91 -27.03 -20.27
N MET A 42 2.77 -26.34 -20.27
CA MET A 42 1.49 -26.97 -19.94
C MET A 42 1.05 -27.96 -21.01
N SER A 43 1.37 -27.70 -22.28
CA SER A 43 1.17 -28.68 -23.36
C SER A 43 1.99 -29.95 -23.15
N GLU A 44 3.26 -29.80 -22.74
CA GLU A 44 4.14 -30.94 -22.43
C GLU A 44 3.59 -31.75 -21.24
N VAL A 45 3.23 -31.07 -20.15
CA VAL A 45 2.69 -31.68 -18.94
C VAL A 45 1.40 -32.44 -19.27
N LYS A 46 0.43 -31.77 -19.91
CA LYS A 46 -0.85 -32.38 -20.28
C LYS A 46 -0.67 -33.61 -21.18
N LYS A 47 0.27 -33.56 -22.13
CA LYS A 47 0.58 -34.71 -22.98
C LYS A 47 1.13 -35.91 -22.21
N LYS A 48 1.92 -35.68 -21.16
CA LYS A 48 2.57 -36.74 -20.38
C LYS A 48 1.68 -37.33 -19.29
N VAL A 49 0.92 -36.49 -18.59
CA VAL A 49 0.18 -36.91 -17.41
C VAL A 49 -1.33 -36.74 -17.53
N GLY A 50 -1.86 -36.15 -18.60
CA GLY A 50 -3.29 -35.98 -18.84
C GLY A 50 -3.96 -34.98 -17.90
N ASP A 51 -5.30 -35.01 -17.86
CA ASP A 51 -6.09 -34.13 -17.01
C ASP A 51 -6.12 -34.59 -15.53
N ARG A 52 -6.46 -33.65 -14.64
CA ARG A 52 -6.58 -33.86 -13.20
C ARG A 52 -7.55 -35.00 -12.89
N PRO A 53 -7.11 -36.06 -12.17
CA PRO A 53 -8.02 -37.09 -11.69
C PRO A 53 -8.96 -36.55 -10.61
N ALA A 54 -10.10 -37.21 -10.41
CA ALA A 54 -10.98 -36.91 -9.27
C ALA A 54 -10.23 -37.11 -7.94
N ARG A 55 -10.63 -36.35 -6.90
CA ARG A 55 -10.08 -36.53 -5.56
C ARG A 55 -10.40 -37.94 -5.08
N ASP A 56 -9.39 -38.64 -4.58
CA ASP A 56 -9.56 -39.94 -3.95
C ASP A 56 -10.39 -39.79 -2.66
N PRO A 57 -11.58 -40.40 -2.54
CA PRO A 57 -12.42 -40.29 -1.35
C PRO A 57 -11.76 -40.81 -0.07
N ALA A 58 -10.70 -41.63 -0.18
CA ALA A 58 -9.93 -42.11 0.97
C ALA A 58 -8.99 -41.04 1.56
N LEU A 59 -8.77 -39.92 0.86
CA LEU A 59 -7.97 -38.81 1.39
C LEU A 59 -8.70 -38.12 2.55
N PRO A 60 -7.98 -37.73 3.61
CA PRO A 60 -8.57 -37.13 4.79
C PRO A 60 -9.26 -35.80 4.46
N ASN A 61 -10.32 -35.48 5.19
CA ASN A 61 -10.94 -34.15 5.17
C ASN A 61 -10.20 -33.23 6.15
N GLY A 62 -10.21 -31.93 5.87
CA GLY A 62 -9.55 -30.94 6.72
C GLY A 62 -10.37 -30.61 7.97
N THR A 63 -9.67 -30.21 9.03
CA THR A 63 -10.32 -29.60 10.20
C THR A 63 -10.17 -28.08 10.08
N TRP A 64 -11.29 -27.37 9.93
CA TRP A 64 -11.31 -25.94 9.70
C TRP A 64 -12.03 -25.21 10.83
N THR A 65 -11.49 -24.07 11.25
CA THR A 65 -12.22 -23.15 12.14
C THR A 65 -13.34 -22.46 11.35
N GLU A 66 -14.35 -21.95 12.06
CA GLU A 66 -15.44 -21.18 11.42
C GLU A 66 -14.90 -19.98 10.63
N GLN A 67 -13.90 -19.30 11.19
CA GLN A 67 -13.24 -18.16 10.56
C GLN A 67 -12.45 -18.58 9.31
N ALA A 68 -11.77 -19.73 9.35
CA ALA A 68 -11.08 -20.29 8.18
C ALA A 68 -12.09 -20.59 7.06
N LEU A 69 -13.19 -21.27 7.37
CA LEU A 69 -14.26 -21.57 6.41
C LEU A 69 -14.83 -20.29 5.79
N LYS A 70 -15.11 -19.27 6.60
CA LYS A 70 -15.61 -17.97 6.10
C LYS A 70 -14.63 -17.33 5.13
N VAL A 71 -13.34 -17.28 5.46
CA VAL A 71 -12.30 -16.71 4.60
C VAL A 71 -12.12 -17.51 3.31
N LEU A 72 -12.12 -18.84 3.41
CA LEU A 72 -12.04 -19.73 2.25
C LEU A 72 -13.21 -19.47 1.29
N ASN A 73 -14.44 -19.44 1.81
CA ASN A 73 -15.66 -19.20 1.02
C ASN A 73 -15.67 -17.81 0.37
N GLU A 74 -15.22 -16.80 1.11
CA GLU A 74 -15.21 -15.42 0.64
C GLU A 74 -14.26 -15.25 -0.56
N ARG A 75 -13.04 -15.81 -0.49
CA ARG A 75 -11.94 -15.41 -1.39
C ARG A 75 -11.29 -16.53 -2.20
N TYR A 76 -11.24 -17.76 -1.68
CA TYR A 76 -10.36 -18.81 -2.20
C TYR A 76 -11.06 -19.83 -3.07
N LEU A 77 -12.27 -20.25 -2.67
CA LEU A 77 -13.03 -21.26 -3.40
C LEU A 77 -13.47 -20.71 -4.76
N VAL A 78 -13.47 -21.58 -5.77
CA VAL A 78 -14.02 -21.25 -7.08
C VAL A 78 -15.52 -21.01 -6.95
N LYS A 79 -16.02 -19.98 -7.63
CA LYS A 79 -17.43 -19.57 -7.62
C LYS A 79 -18.02 -19.66 -9.02
N ASP A 80 -19.32 -19.90 -9.10
CA ASP A 80 -20.10 -19.81 -10.33
C ASP A 80 -20.38 -18.35 -10.74
N GLU A 81 -21.14 -18.17 -11.81
CA GLU A 81 -21.56 -16.85 -12.32
C GLU A 81 -22.44 -16.06 -11.34
N ASN A 82 -23.09 -16.74 -10.38
CA ASN A 82 -23.91 -16.15 -9.34
C ASN A 82 -23.12 -15.90 -8.04
N LEU A 83 -21.79 -16.05 -8.07
CA LEU A 83 -20.88 -15.93 -6.92
C LEU A 83 -21.10 -16.99 -5.83
N ASN A 84 -21.76 -18.10 -6.14
CA ASN A 84 -21.88 -19.23 -5.23
C ASN A 84 -20.64 -20.11 -5.30
N PRO A 85 -20.04 -20.50 -4.17
CA PRO A 85 -18.95 -21.46 -4.10
C PRO A 85 -19.35 -22.81 -4.70
N ILE A 86 -18.60 -23.28 -5.69
CA ILE A 86 -18.79 -24.60 -6.36
C ILE A 86 -17.64 -25.57 -6.07
N GLU A 87 -16.77 -25.20 -5.16
CA GLU A 87 -15.59 -25.96 -4.76
C GLU A 87 -15.54 -26.00 -3.23
N THR A 88 -15.29 -27.17 -2.67
CA THR A 88 -15.04 -27.37 -1.24
C THR A 88 -13.55 -27.12 -0.90
N PRO A 89 -13.18 -26.85 0.37
CA PRO A 89 -11.78 -26.71 0.78
C PRO A 89 -10.89 -27.90 0.37
N GLU A 90 -11.42 -29.13 0.46
CA GLU A 90 -10.73 -30.36 0.07
C GLU A 90 -10.49 -30.41 -1.44
N GLU A 91 -11.49 -30.01 -2.24
CA GLU A 91 -11.35 -29.93 -3.71
C GLU A 91 -10.37 -28.84 -4.13
N MET A 92 -10.38 -27.68 -3.46
CA MET A 92 -9.40 -26.61 -3.64
C MET A 92 -7.97 -27.11 -3.40
N ILE A 93 -7.75 -27.81 -2.28
CA ILE A 93 -6.44 -28.37 -1.94
C ILE A 93 -6.02 -29.43 -2.96
N TRP A 94 -6.93 -30.30 -3.39
CA TRP A 94 -6.65 -31.29 -4.43
C TRP A 94 -6.28 -30.64 -5.76
N ARG A 95 -7.01 -29.59 -6.16
CA ARG A 95 -6.72 -28.79 -7.35
C ARG A 95 -5.29 -28.24 -7.32
N VAL A 96 -4.93 -27.57 -6.24
CA VAL A 96 -3.59 -26.96 -6.07
C VAL A 96 -2.50 -28.03 -6.05
N SER A 97 -2.73 -29.13 -5.33
CA SER A 97 -1.78 -30.23 -5.18
C SER A 97 -1.49 -30.93 -6.50
N TRP A 98 -2.53 -31.19 -7.30
CA TRP A 98 -2.36 -31.77 -8.63
C TRP A 98 -1.59 -30.84 -9.56
N GLU A 99 -1.97 -29.56 -9.63
CA GLU A 99 -1.33 -28.59 -10.52
C GLU A 99 0.18 -28.57 -10.31
N LEU A 100 0.61 -28.50 -9.05
CA LEU A 100 2.02 -28.41 -8.69
C LEU A 100 2.74 -29.75 -8.79
N ALA A 101 2.10 -30.87 -8.47
CA ALA A 101 2.71 -32.18 -8.69
C ALA A 101 2.91 -32.47 -10.20
N SER A 102 2.02 -31.96 -11.06
CA SER A 102 2.08 -32.17 -12.51
C SER A 102 3.35 -31.64 -13.16
N ALA A 103 3.98 -30.61 -12.56
CA ALA A 103 5.27 -30.06 -13.00
C ALA A 103 6.37 -31.14 -13.08
N GLU A 104 6.32 -32.16 -12.22
CA GLU A 104 7.30 -33.26 -12.18
C GLU A 104 7.35 -34.09 -13.47
N ALA A 105 6.30 -34.04 -14.31
CA ALA A 105 6.27 -34.70 -15.61
C ALA A 105 7.46 -34.27 -16.49
N ARG A 106 7.99 -33.07 -16.29
CA ARG A 106 9.15 -32.53 -17.01
C ARG A 106 10.45 -33.26 -16.67
N TRP A 107 10.54 -33.86 -15.49
CA TRP A 107 11.68 -34.69 -15.04
C TRP A 107 11.40 -36.19 -15.11
N GLY A 108 10.42 -36.60 -15.92
CA GLY A 108 10.22 -38.01 -16.28
C GLY A 108 9.29 -38.78 -15.34
N LYS A 109 8.74 -38.16 -14.29
CA LYS A 109 7.71 -38.80 -13.46
C LYS A 109 6.49 -39.15 -14.31
N LYS A 110 6.02 -40.39 -14.19
CA LYS A 110 4.82 -40.87 -14.87
C LYS A 110 3.56 -40.43 -14.11
N ARG A 111 2.39 -40.52 -14.76
CA ARG A 111 1.09 -40.15 -14.16
C ARG A 111 0.89 -40.76 -12.76
N LYS A 112 1.24 -42.04 -12.55
CA LYS A 112 1.11 -42.69 -11.23
C LYS A 112 1.96 -42.00 -10.15
N GLU A 113 3.21 -41.68 -10.45
CA GLU A 113 4.11 -41.02 -9.51
C GLU A 113 3.70 -39.57 -9.24
N VAL A 114 3.13 -38.89 -10.24
CA VAL A 114 2.54 -37.56 -10.08
C VAL A 114 1.31 -37.59 -9.19
N VAL A 115 0.43 -38.60 -9.34
CA VAL A 115 -0.73 -38.77 -8.46
C VAL A 115 -0.30 -38.99 -7.01
N GLU A 116 0.71 -39.84 -6.77
CA GLU A 116 1.19 -40.08 -5.40
C GLU A 116 1.84 -38.82 -4.81
N LEU A 117 2.61 -38.05 -5.59
CA LEU A 117 3.11 -36.76 -5.11
C LEU A 117 1.98 -35.75 -4.87
N ALA A 118 0.93 -35.74 -5.70
CA ALA A 118 -0.25 -34.89 -5.47
C ALA A 118 -0.95 -35.26 -4.16
N LYS A 119 -0.99 -36.54 -3.77
CA LYS A 119 -1.49 -36.96 -2.47
C LYS A 119 -0.58 -36.51 -1.33
N GLU A 120 0.74 -36.54 -1.51
CA GLU A 120 1.68 -35.99 -0.52
C GLU A 120 1.48 -34.48 -0.31
N PHE A 121 1.36 -33.71 -1.41
CA PHE A 121 1.05 -32.28 -1.33
C PHE A 121 -0.34 -32.01 -0.75
N TYR A 122 -1.33 -32.85 -1.07
CA TYR A 122 -2.65 -32.75 -0.46
C TYR A 122 -2.56 -32.90 1.07
N ASN A 123 -1.86 -33.93 1.55
CA ASN A 123 -1.67 -34.16 2.98
C ASN A 123 -0.88 -33.03 3.67
N LEU A 124 0.08 -32.43 2.97
CA LEU A 124 0.83 -31.27 3.45
C LEU A 124 -0.06 -30.04 3.65
N LEU A 125 -0.99 -29.77 2.73
CA LEU A 125 -1.88 -28.60 2.79
C LEU A 125 -3.09 -28.82 3.70
N ILE A 126 -3.69 -30.02 3.67
CA ILE A 126 -4.91 -30.35 4.44
C ILE A 126 -4.64 -30.42 5.94
N SER A 127 -3.42 -30.80 6.33
CA SER A 127 -2.95 -30.77 7.72
C SER A 127 -2.70 -29.35 8.23
N ARG A 128 -2.59 -28.36 7.32
CA ARG A 128 -2.23 -26.96 7.59
C ARG A 128 -0.82 -26.77 8.14
N GLU A 129 0.02 -27.80 8.07
CA GLU A 129 1.44 -27.76 8.45
C GLU A 129 2.22 -26.78 7.57
N PHE A 130 1.84 -26.68 6.29
CA PHE A 130 2.37 -25.70 5.35
C PHE A 130 1.24 -25.15 4.49
N LEU A 131 1.25 -23.84 4.23
CA LEU A 131 0.38 -23.22 3.23
C LEU A 131 1.19 -22.29 2.32
N PRO A 132 0.96 -22.32 0.99
CA PRO A 132 1.55 -21.34 0.08
C PRO A 132 0.82 -20.00 0.17
N ASN A 133 1.40 -18.96 -0.43
CA ASN A 133 0.77 -17.65 -0.49
C ASN A 133 -0.62 -17.68 -1.16
N SER A 134 -1.46 -16.70 -0.82
CA SER A 134 -2.86 -16.67 -1.26
C SER A 134 -3.07 -16.81 -2.78
N PRO A 135 -2.30 -16.14 -3.67
CA PRO A 135 -2.43 -16.34 -5.12
C PRO A 135 -2.29 -17.79 -5.60
N THR A 136 -1.44 -18.60 -4.97
CA THR A 136 -1.30 -20.03 -5.32
C THR A 136 -2.60 -20.79 -5.01
N LEU A 137 -3.17 -20.61 -3.80
CA LEU A 137 -4.42 -21.26 -3.41
C LEU A 137 -5.60 -20.81 -4.28
N MET A 138 -5.66 -19.51 -4.60
CA MET A 138 -6.72 -18.90 -5.38
C MET A 138 -6.71 -19.31 -6.86
N ASN A 139 -5.53 -19.47 -7.47
CA ASN A 139 -5.41 -19.52 -8.94
C ASN A 139 -4.92 -20.86 -9.49
N ALA A 140 -4.10 -21.63 -8.74
CA ALA A 140 -3.46 -22.82 -9.28
C ALA A 140 -4.48 -23.87 -9.76
N GLY A 141 -4.35 -24.35 -11.01
CA GLY A 141 -5.22 -25.40 -11.56
C GLY A 141 -6.70 -25.01 -11.75
N THR A 142 -7.03 -23.72 -11.74
CA THR A 142 -8.40 -23.22 -12.03
C THR A 142 -8.66 -23.04 -13.53
N GLY A 143 -7.61 -22.93 -14.35
CA GLY A 143 -7.71 -22.63 -15.78
C GLY A 143 -7.93 -21.15 -16.11
N ASN A 144 -7.87 -20.26 -15.12
CA ASN A 144 -8.12 -18.81 -15.30
C ASN A 144 -6.93 -18.02 -15.89
N GLY A 145 -5.75 -18.64 -16.05
CA GLY A 145 -4.54 -18.00 -16.56
C GLY A 145 -3.93 -16.94 -15.63
N LEU A 146 -4.36 -16.85 -14.37
CA LEU A 146 -3.82 -15.92 -13.38
C LEU A 146 -2.62 -16.53 -12.65
N GLN A 147 -1.62 -15.71 -12.36
CA GLN A 147 -0.34 -16.10 -11.75
C GLN A 147 -0.44 -16.54 -10.27
N TYR A 148 0.58 -17.23 -9.76
CA TYR A 148 0.57 -17.93 -8.45
C TYR A 148 1.45 -17.28 -7.36
N SER A 149 2.27 -16.29 -7.68
CA SER A 149 3.17 -15.57 -6.78
C SER A 149 2.52 -14.36 -6.12
N ALA A 150 3.07 -13.91 -4.98
CA ALA A 150 2.51 -12.77 -4.25
C ALA A 150 3.29 -11.46 -4.41
N CYS A 151 4.59 -11.54 -4.72
CA CYS A 151 5.52 -10.43 -4.52
C CYS A 151 6.29 -10.12 -5.80
N PHE A 152 6.28 -8.86 -6.22
CA PHE A 152 6.93 -8.38 -7.44
C PHE A 152 7.66 -7.07 -7.18
N VAL A 153 8.77 -6.83 -7.88
CA VAL A 153 9.39 -5.50 -7.99
C VAL A 153 9.49 -5.12 -9.47
N LEU A 154 9.10 -3.89 -9.79
CA LEU A 154 9.16 -3.34 -11.14
C LEU A 154 10.11 -2.15 -11.19
N PRO A 155 10.90 -1.99 -12.27
CA PRO A 155 11.70 -0.78 -12.46
C PRO A 155 10.80 0.42 -12.77
N VAL A 156 11.21 1.60 -12.32
CA VAL A 156 10.64 2.88 -12.74
C VAL A 156 11.77 3.66 -13.42
N GLU A 157 11.82 3.63 -14.74
CA GLU A 157 12.87 4.33 -15.50
C GLU A 157 12.53 5.83 -15.63
N ASP A 158 13.56 6.67 -15.72
CA ASP A 158 13.44 8.15 -15.80
C ASP A 158 13.01 8.66 -17.19
N SER A 159 11.89 8.13 -17.68
CA SER A 159 11.19 8.58 -18.89
C SER A 159 9.67 8.40 -18.74
N MET A 160 8.89 9.13 -19.53
CA MET A 160 7.42 8.99 -19.51
C MET A 160 7.00 7.59 -19.92
N GLU A 161 7.64 7.01 -20.94
CA GLU A 161 7.40 5.64 -21.37
C GLU A 161 7.70 4.64 -20.24
N GLY A 162 8.84 4.78 -19.56
CA GLY A 162 9.24 3.91 -18.46
C GLY A 162 8.30 3.99 -17.26
N ILE A 163 7.89 5.20 -16.89
CA ILE A 163 6.93 5.44 -15.79
C ILE A 163 5.58 4.80 -16.11
N PHE A 164 5.04 5.02 -17.31
CA PHE A 164 3.73 4.50 -17.69
C PHE A 164 3.76 3.00 -18.05
N ASP A 165 4.89 2.46 -18.50
CA ASP A 165 5.09 1.02 -18.61
C ASP A 165 5.07 0.36 -17.22
N ALA A 166 5.75 0.92 -16.23
CA ALA A 166 5.68 0.44 -14.85
C ALA A 166 4.25 0.47 -14.30
N LEU A 167 3.48 1.53 -14.57
CA LEU A 167 2.07 1.64 -14.21
C LEU A 167 1.19 0.58 -14.90
N LYS A 168 1.42 0.35 -16.20
CA LYS A 168 0.74 -0.71 -16.97
C LYS A 168 1.06 -2.09 -16.38
N TYR A 169 2.32 -2.35 -16.09
CA TYR A 169 2.78 -3.62 -15.50
C TYR A 169 2.17 -3.84 -14.12
N GLN A 170 2.11 -2.79 -13.28
CA GLN A 170 1.40 -2.80 -12.00
C GLN A 170 -0.06 -3.25 -12.17
N ALA A 171 -0.80 -2.62 -13.09
CA ALA A 171 -2.21 -2.97 -13.32
C ALA A 171 -2.38 -4.45 -13.73
N LEU A 172 -1.49 -4.97 -14.58
CA LEU A 172 -1.50 -6.38 -14.98
C LEU A 172 -1.21 -7.33 -13.81
N ILE A 173 -0.27 -6.98 -12.93
CA ILE A 173 0.07 -7.77 -11.74
C ILE A 173 -1.07 -7.72 -10.72
N HIS A 174 -1.61 -6.54 -10.43
CA HIS A 174 -2.71 -6.35 -9.48
C HIS A 174 -3.98 -7.06 -9.93
N LYS A 175 -4.28 -7.08 -11.24
CA LYS A 175 -5.38 -7.87 -11.82
C LYS A 175 -5.30 -9.35 -11.40
N THR A 176 -4.10 -9.86 -11.20
CA THR A 176 -3.84 -11.26 -10.83
C THR A 176 -3.63 -11.48 -9.32
N GLY A 177 -3.77 -10.45 -8.48
CA GLY A 177 -3.68 -10.53 -7.01
C GLY A 177 -2.26 -10.42 -6.42
N GLY A 178 -1.27 -10.03 -7.24
CA GLY A 178 0.10 -9.76 -6.79
C GLY A 178 0.27 -8.35 -6.23
N GLY A 179 1.16 -8.18 -5.25
CA GLY A 179 1.61 -6.88 -4.75
C GLY A 179 2.91 -6.44 -5.41
N THR A 180 3.10 -5.13 -5.59
CA THR A 180 4.22 -4.57 -6.36
C THR A 180 5.07 -3.62 -5.53
N GLY A 181 6.37 -3.66 -5.73
CA GLY A 181 7.31 -2.70 -5.19
C GLY A 181 8.01 -1.90 -6.26
N PHE A 182 8.35 -0.66 -5.93
CA PHE A 182 8.99 0.28 -6.83
C PHE A 182 10.08 1.04 -6.10
N SER A 183 11.25 1.16 -6.74
CA SER A 183 12.22 2.19 -6.36
C SER A 183 11.98 3.41 -7.23
N PHE A 184 11.68 4.54 -6.62
CA PHE A 184 11.53 5.82 -7.31
C PHE A 184 12.86 6.58 -7.42
N THR A 185 13.95 5.99 -6.90
CA THR A 185 15.28 6.61 -6.83
C THR A 185 15.89 6.95 -8.18
N ARG A 186 15.47 6.29 -9.26
CA ARG A 186 15.99 6.57 -10.60
C ARG A 186 15.40 7.84 -11.21
N LEU A 187 14.21 8.25 -10.76
CA LEU A 187 13.54 9.43 -11.27
C LEU A 187 14.31 10.68 -10.87
N ARG A 188 14.45 11.62 -11.81
CA ARG A 188 15.09 12.91 -11.52
C ARG A 188 14.30 13.72 -10.50
N GLU A 189 15.02 14.59 -9.82
CA GLU A 189 14.45 15.49 -8.81
C GLU A 189 13.46 16.51 -9.39
N GLY A 190 12.51 16.93 -8.56
CA GLY A 190 11.60 18.04 -8.85
C GLY A 190 12.37 19.32 -9.17
N GLY A 191 11.90 20.11 -10.14
CA GLY A 191 12.63 21.30 -10.56
C GLY A 191 13.65 21.06 -11.69
N SER A 192 14.02 19.81 -11.98
CA SER A 192 15.04 19.51 -13.00
C SER A 192 14.55 19.71 -14.44
N VAL A 193 15.45 20.11 -15.35
CA VAL A 193 15.11 20.47 -16.74
C VAL A 193 14.79 19.25 -17.61
N VAL A 194 13.64 19.24 -18.27
CA VAL A 194 13.26 18.25 -19.27
C VAL A 194 13.68 18.73 -20.67
N LYS A 195 14.81 18.22 -21.18
CA LYS A 195 15.44 18.68 -22.44
C LYS A 195 14.51 18.68 -23.66
N THR A 196 13.57 17.75 -23.74
CA THR A 196 12.68 17.59 -24.91
C THR A 196 11.50 18.55 -24.92
N SER A 197 10.99 18.96 -23.76
CA SER A 197 9.84 19.86 -23.63
C SER A 197 10.19 21.28 -23.15
N SER A 198 11.46 21.52 -22.79
CA SER A 198 11.92 22.74 -22.11
C SER A 198 11.15 23.06 -20.81
N GLY A 199 10.50 22.04 -20.23
CA GLY A 199 9.74 22.14 -18.99
C GLY A 199 10.52 21.71 -17.75
N ILE A 200 9.83 21.72 -16.61
CA ILE A 200 10.34 21.35 -15.29
C ILE A 200 9.77 20.00 -14.89
N ALA A 201 10.60 19.12 -14.32
CA ALA A 201 10.17 17.81 -13.83
C ALA A 201 9.37 17.94 -12.51
N SER A 202 8.36 17.08 -12.35
CA SER A 202 7.48 17.06 -11.19
C SER A 202 8.04 16.33 -9.95
N GLY A 203 9.15 15.60 -10.08
CA GLY A 203 9.72 14.78 -9.01
C GLY A 203 9.02 13.43 -8.78
N PRO A 204 9.61 12.52 -7.98
CA PRO A 204 9.14 11.16 -7.77
C PRO A 204 7.79 11.09 -7.03
N VAL A 205 7.59 11.96 -6.02
CA VAL A 205 6.36 11.96 -5.20
C VAL A 205 5.12 12.29 -6.04
N SER A 206 5.25 13.20 -7.02
CA SER A 206 4.17 13.50 -7.96
C SER A 206 3.75 12.26 -8.77
N PHE A 207 4.70 11.44 -9.23
CA PHE A 207 4.38 10.22 -9.98
C PHE A 207 3.82 9.12 -9.07
N MET A 208 4.27 9.02 -7.81
CA MET A 208 3.69 8.10 -6.84
C MET A 208 2.17 8.30 -6.66
N ARG A 209 1.69 9.55 -6.70
CA ARG A 209 0.25 9.86 -6.65
C ARG A 209 -0.53 9.25 -7.83
N ILE A 210 0.08 9.14 -9.01
CA ILE A 210 -0.52 8.48 -10.18
C ILE A 210 -0.63 6.97 -9.96
N PHE A 211 0.42 6.35 -9.41
CA PHE A 211 0.44 4.92 -9.07
C PHE A 211 -0.60 4.59 -7.98
N ASP A 212 -0.76 5.48 -7.01
CA ASP A 212 -1.77 5.36 -5.95
C ASP A 212 -3.19 5.41 -6.52
N ALA A 213 -3.47 6.43 -7.34
CA ALA A 213 -4.75 6.59 -8.02
C ALA A 213 -5.10 5.36 -8.88
N ALA A 214 -4.15 4.86 -9.67
CA ALA A 214 -4.36 3.65 -10.47
C ALA A 214 -4.68 2.42 -9.60
N THR A 215 -4.08 2.31 -8.41
CA THR A 215 -4.37 1.20 -7.48
C THR A 215 -5.79 1.27 -6.92
N ASN A 216 -6.33 2.47 -6.70
CA ASN A 216 -7.71 2.66 -6.28
C ASN A 216 -8.71 2.21 -7.36
N GLU A 217 -8.38 2.40 -8.64
CA GLU A 217 -9.24 2.04 -9.77
C GLU A 217 -9.12 0.55 -10.16
N VAL A 218 -7.92 -0.04 -10.05
CA VAL A 218 -7.68 -1.45 -10.39
C VAL A 218 -8.01 -2.34 -9.18
N LYS A 219 -9.31 -2.50 -8.90
CA LYS A 219 -9.81 -3.46 -7.92
C LYS A 219 -10.06 -4.80 -8.59
N GLN A 220 -9.28 -5.82 -8.22
CA GLN A 220 -9.48 -7.21 -8.62
C GLN A 220 -10.92 -7.62 -8.33
N GLY A 221 -11.71 -8.05 -9.33
CA GLY A 221 -13.13 -8.43 -9.27
C GLY A 221 -13.64 -9.00 -7.92
N GLY A 222 -13.79 -8.12 -6.93
CA GLY A 222 -14.18 -8.40 -5.55
C GLY A 222 -13.20 -9.14 -4.61
N LYS A 223 -11.97 -9.57 -4.99
CA LYS A 223 -11.17 -10.51 -4.16
C LYS A 223 -10.04 -9.93 -3.29
N ARG A 224 -9.26 -8.94 -3.76
CA ARG A 224 -8.16 -8.30 -3.00
C ARG A 224 -7.87 -6.90 -3.54
N ARG A 225 -7.58 -5.94 -2.65
CA ARG A 225 -7.08 -4.61 -3.00
C ARG A 225 -5.59 -4.69 -3.38
N GLY A 226 -5.17 -3.95 -4.41
CA GLY A 226 -3.76 -3.81 -4.76
C GLY A 226 -2.97 -3.17 -3.61
N ALA A 227 -1.69 -3.51 -3.50
CA ALA A 227 -0.80 -2.97 -2.47
C ALA A 227 0.57 -2.68 -3.08
N ASN A 228 1.14 -1.52 -2.73
CA ASN A 228 2.41 -1.07 -3.26
C ASN A 228 3.47 -0.84 -2.16
N MET A 229 4.73 -1.06 -2.50
CA MET A 229 5.90 -0.52 -1.79
C MET A 229 6.49 0.61 -2.64
N GLY A 230 6.77 1.75 -2.01
CA GLY A 230 7.51 2.86 -2.61
C GLY A 230 8.78 3.08 -1.81
N ILE A 231 9.94 3.01 -2.47
CA ILE A 231 11.23 3.23 -1.84
C ILE A 231 11.97 4.38 -2.53
N LEU A 232 12.55 5.25 -1.72
CA LEU A 232 13.46 6.30 -2.16
C LEU A 232 14.72 6.25 -1.30
N ARG A 233 15.91 6.30 -1.92
CA ARG A 233 17.17 6.36 -1.17
C ARG A 233 17.31 7.68 -0.43
N VAL A 234 17.96 7.62 0.72
CA VAL A 234 18.17 8.77 1.61
C VAL A 234 19.00 9.90 0.98
N ASP A 235 19.84 9.56 -0.01
CA ASP A 235 20.69 10.49 -0.78
C ASP A 235 19.98 11.12 -1.99
N HIS A 236 18.68 10.90 -2.16
CA HIS A 236 17.90 11.54 -3.22
C HIS A 236 17.54 12.99 -2.86
N PRO A 237 17.61 13.97 -3.80
CA PRO A 237 17.31 15.38 -3.49
C PRO A 237 15.91 15.63 -2.93
N ASP A 238 14.91 14.87 -3.38
CA ASP A 238 13.53 14.96 -2.91
C ASP A 238 13.21 14.07 -1.68
N VAL A 239 14.22 13.63 -0.92
CA VAL A 239 14.02 12.74 0.25
C VAL A 239 13.08 13.33 1.31
N LEU A 240 13.18 14.64 1.57
CA LEU A 240 12.32 15.31 2.56
C LEU A 240 10.86 15.31 2.09
N GLU A 241 10.59 15.63 0.83
CA GLU A 241 9.23 15.56 0.27
C GLU A 241 8.66 14.14 0.38
N PHE A 242 9.48 13.12 0.12
CA PHE A 242 9.09 11.72 0.25
C PHE A 242 8.77 11.32 1.70
N ILE A 243 9.57 11.76 2.69
CA ILE A 243 9.33 11.48 4.11
C ILE A 243 7.96 12.03 4.55
N HIS A 244 7.60 13.22 4.09
CA HIS A 244 6.34 13.90 4.46
C HIS A 244 5.16 13.56 3.54
N CYS A 245 5.33 12.72 2.51
CA CYS A 245 4.35 12.60 1.44
C CYS A 245 2.99 12.01 1.87
N LYS A 246 2.91 11.42 3.06
CA LYS A 246 1.67 10.89 3.66
C LYS A 246 1.07 11.78 4.75
N ALA A 247 1.77 12.83 5.19
CA ALA A 247 1.33 13.68 6.30
C ALA A 247 0.02 14.42 5.99
N GLU A 248 -0.17 14.85 4.74
CA GLU A 248 -1.35 15.58 4.27
C GLU A 248 -2.38 14.68 3.57
N GLY A 249 -2.17 13.35 3.60
CA GLY A 249 -2.99 12.37 2.88
C GLY A 249 -2.65 12.25 1.39
N GLY A 250 -3.52 11.57 0.62
CA GLY A 250 -3.39 11.43 -0.83
C GLY A 250 -2.57 10.23 -1.33
N ILE A 251 -1.78 9.57 -0.49
CA ILE A 251 -1.09 8.30 -0.80
C ILE A 251 -1.52 7.25 0.23
N THR A 252 -2.42 6.35 -0.16
CA THR A 252 -3.10 5.42 0.76
C THR A 252 -2.85 3.94 0.46
N ASN A 253 -2.45 3.60 -0.76
CA ASN A 253 -2.20 2.23 -1.23
C ASN A 253 -0.71 1.87 -1.26
N PHE A 254 0.16 2.79 -0.85
CA PHE A 254 1.59 2.55 -0.66
C PHE A 254 1.90 2.36 0.81
N ASN A 255 2.72 1.35 1.11
CA ASN A 255 3.71 1.46 2.18
C ASN A 255 4.92 2.20 1.62
N ILE A 256 5.53 3.09 2.40
CA ILE A 256 6.73 3.80 1.97
C ILE A 256 7.90 3.46 2.90
N SER A 257 9.10 3.39 2.35
CA SER A 257 10.30 3.20 3.16
C SER A 257 11.48 3.97 2.59
N VAL A 258 12.29 4.55 3.47
CA VAL A 258 13.55 5.19 3.08
C VAL A 258 14.63 4.11 2.98
N ALA A 259 15.31 4.05 1.83
CA ALA A 259 16.48 3.21 1.67
C ALA A 259 17.70 3.90 2.30
N ILE A 260 18.07 3.44 3.49
CA ILE A 260 19.17 3.95 4.32
C ILE A 260 20.48 3.28 3.91
N THR A 261 21.52 4.10 3.75
CA THR A 261 22.89 3.67 3.48
C THR A 261 23.72 3.67 4.77
N ASP A 262 24.78 2.87 4.80
CA ASP A 262 25.71 2.86 5.93
C ASP A 262 26.41 4.22 6.06
N LYS A 263 26.74 4.88 4.92
CA LYS A 263 27.28 6.25 4.88
C LYS A 263 26.38 7.26 5.61
N PHE A 264 25.06 7.15 5.46
CA PHE A 264 24.12 8.04 6.15
C PHE A 264 24.11 7.80 7.66
N ILE A 265 24.14 6.53 8.10
CA ILE A 265 24.19 6.20 9.53
C ILE A 265 25.51 6.65 10.17
N GLU A 266 26.64 6.51 9.46
CA GLU A 266 27.93 7.04 9.92
C GLU A 266 27.88 8.56 10.10
N ALA A 267 27.30 9.30 9.15
CA ALA A 267 27.11 10.74 9.27
C ALA A 267 26.18 11.11 10.43
N TYR A 268 25.11 10.33 10.67
CA TYR A 268 24.23 10.50 11.82
C TYR A 268 24.99 10.38 13.15
N TYR A 269 25.83 9.36 13.31
CA TYR A 269 26.61 9.19 14.54
C TYR A 269 27.65 10.29 14.75
N LYS A 270 28.24 10.80 13.67
CA LYS A 270 29.23 11.90 13.72
C LYS A 270 28.62 13.29 13.81
N ASP A 271 27.29 13.40 13.68
CA ASP A 271 26.59 14.69 13.58
C ASP A 271 27.10 15.53 12.39
N GLU A 272 27.21 14.88 11.24
CA GLU A 272 27.71 15.47 10.00
C GLU A 272 26.60 15.62 8.93
N ASP A 273 26.84 16.50 7.98
CA ASP A 273 26.05 16.59 6.76
C ASP A 273 26.43 15.46 5.79
N TYR A 274 25.46 15.04 4.97
CA TYR A 274 25.68 14.07 3.89
C TYR A 274 25.22 14.63 2.55
N GLU A 275 25.79 14.09 1.47
CA GLU A 275 25.58 14.56 0.10
C GLU A 275 24.27 14.05 -0.50
N LEU A 276 23.56 14.94 -1.19
CA LEU A 276 22.43 14.62 -2.05
C LEU A 276 22.91 14.50 -3.50
N VAL A 277 22.57 13.40 -4.16
CA VAL A 277 23.09 13.05 -5.49
C VAL A 277 21.96 13.04 -6.50
N SER A 278 22.06 13.85 -7.56
CA SER A 278 21.06 13.81 -8.63
C SER A 278 21.12 12.47 -9.36
N PRO A 279 19.99 11.73 -9.48
CA PRO A 279 19.96 10.47 -10.22
C PRO A 279 20.34 10.63 -11.69
N ARG A 280 20.19 11.82 -12.25
CA ARG A 280 20.45 12.14 -13.65
C ARG A 280 21.90 12.48 -13.92
N SER A 281 22.46 13.48 -13.23
CA SER A 281 23.84 13.92 -13.47
C SER A 281 24.87 13.06 -12.76
N LYS A 282 24.45 12.34 -11.70
CA LYS A 282 25.33 11.63 -10.75
C LYS A 282 26.27 12.56 -9.97
N GLU A 283 25.99 13.85 -9.99
CA GLU A 283 26.75 14.87 -9.26
C GLU A 283 26.04 15.20 -7.94
N VAL A 284 26.83 15.71 -6.98
CA VAL A 284 26.31 16.25 -5.73
C VAL A 284 25.60 17.57 -6.02
N VAL A 285 24.33 17.66 -5.65
CA VAL A 285 23.48 18.85 -5.90
C VAL A 285 23.11 19.59 -4.62
N GLY A 286 23.43 19.03 -3.45
CA GLY A 286 23.21 19.64 -2.16
C GLY A 286 23.70 18.76 -1.01
N THR A 287 23.52 19.24 0.21
CA THR A 287 23.79 18.49 1.44
C THR A 287 22.64 18.66 2.41
N LEU A 288 22.44 17.68 3.31
CA LEU A 288 21.51 17.76 4.42
C LEU A 288 22.17 17.23 5.70
N SER A 289 21.77 17.75 6.85
CA SER A 289 22.15 17.20 8.15
C SER A 289 21.54 15.82 8.34
N ALA A 290 22.39 14.81 8.61
CA ALA A 290 21.93 13.44 8.86
C ALA A 290 21.03 13.35 10.10
N ARG A 291 21.32 14.14 11.16
CA ARG A 291 20.47 14.24 12.36
C ARG A 291 19.07 14.73 12.00
N ARG A 292 18.99 15.86 11.30
CA ARG A 292 17.71 16.45 10.91
C ARG A 292 16.87 15.48 10.09
N VAL A 293 17.46 14.84 9.07
CA VAL A 293 16.72 13.90 8.21
C VAL A 293 16.24 12.70 9.00
N PHE A 294 17.07 12.15 9.89
CA PHE A 294 16.67 11.01 10.73
C PHE A 294 15.55 11.39 11.72
N ASP A 295 15.60 12.60 12.27
CA ASP A 295 14.54 13.13 13.15
C ASP A 295 13.21 13.27 12.41
N GLU A 296 13.21 13.82 11.19
CA GLU A 296 12.01 13.94 10.36
C GLU A 296 11.44 12.56 9.97
N ILE A 297 12.30 11.56 9.68
CA ILE A 297 11.86 10.17 9.45
C ILE A 297 11.14 9.61 10.69
N ALA A 298 11.76 9.71 11.86
CA ALA A 298 11.20 9.18 13.09
C ALA A 298 9.89 9.88 13.48
N GLU A 299 9.81 11.20 13.31
CA GLU A 299 8.60 11.98 13.60
C GLU A 299 7.45 11.58 12.68
N MET A 300 7.70 11.43 11.38
CA MET A 300 6.64 11.02 10.44
C MET A 300 6.18 9.59 10.66
N ALA A 301 7.11 8.68 10.98
CA ALA A 301 6.75 7.32 11.32
C ALA A 301 5.97 7.22 12.64
N TRP A 302 6.32 8.04 13.64
CA TRP A 302 5.55 8.18 14.88
C TRP A 302 4.13 8.71 14.64
N LYS A 303 4.00 9.66 13.71
CA LYS A 303 2.73 10.33 13.37
C LYS A 303 1.82 9.48 12.50
N THR A 304 2.37 8.74 11.53
CA THR A 304 1.60 8.11 10.44
C THR A 304 1.83 6.60 10.29
N GLY A 305 2.83 6.03 10.96
CA GLY A 305 3.30 4.65 10.77
C GLY A 305 4.24 4.46 9.56
N ASP A 306 4.54 5.54 8.83
CA ASP A 306 5.42 5.56 7.65
C ASP A 306 6.35 6.80 7.71
N PRO A 307 7.58 6.76 7.17
CA PRO A 307 8.16 5.66 6.41
C PRO A 307 8.79 4.57 7.30
N GLY A 308 8.83 3.34 6.79
CA GLY A 308 9.76 2.32 7.30
C GLY A 308 11.20 2.59 6.84
N LEU A 309 12.14 1.76 7.28
CA LEU A 309 13.53 1.80 6.80
C LEU A 309 13.91 0.50 6.10
N ILE A 310 14.64 0.61 4.99
CA ILE A 310 15.32 -0.52 4.34
C ILE A 310 16.82 -0.24 4.36
N PHE A 311 17.61 -1.13 4.96
CA PHE A 311 19.06 -0.99 5.04
C PHE A 311 19.69 -1.54 3.75
N ILE A 312 19.73 -0.69 2.73
CA ILE A 312 19.93 -1.11 1.34
C ILE A 312 21.33 -1.67 1.07
N ASP A 313 22.33 -1.18 1.80
CA ASP A 313 23.71 -1.65 1.67
C ASP A 313 23.84 -3.08 2.19
N ARG A 314 23.19 -3.41 3.32
CA ARG A 314 23.14 -4.78 3.85
C ARG A 314 22.41 -5.76 2.96
N VAL A 315 21.30 -5.31 2.36
CA VAL A 315 20.58 -6.10 1.37
C VAL A 315 21.50 -6.47 0.21
N ASN A 316 22.28 -5.50 -0.29
CA ASN A 316 23.14 -5.68 -1.46
C ASN A 316 24.48 -6.37 -1.18
N GLN A 317 25.04 -6.21 0.01
CA GLN A 317 26.26 -6.90 0.46
C GLN A 317 25.97 -8.34 0.90
N GLY A 318 24.74 -8.61 1.35
CA GLY A 318 24.33 -9.91 1.87
C GLY A 318 23.75 -10.87 0.84
N VAL A 319 23.31 -12.02 1.34
CA VAL A 319 22.69 -13.11 0.56
C VAL A 319 21.35 -12.75 -0.10
N ALA A 320 20.76 -11.59 0.24
CA ALA A 320 19.52 -11.13 -0.40
C ALA A 320 19.74 -10.71 -1.86
N ASN A 321 20.97 -10.26 -2.21
CA ASN A 321 21.46 -10.05 -3.57
C ASN A 321 22.42 -11.19 -4.00
N PRO A 322 21.91 -12.38 -4.32
CA PRO A 322 22.76 -13.54 -4.63
C PRO A 322 23.47 -13.45 -5.99
N ILE A 323 23.01 -12.58 -6.91
CA ILE A 323 23.63 -12.37 -8.23
C ILE A 323 23.93 -10.88 -8.44
N PRO A 324 25.02 -10.34 -7.85
CA PRO A 324 25.40 -8.93 -8.02
C PRO A 324 25.59 -8.50 -9.49
N ALA A 325 25.88 -9.44 -10.39
CA ALA A 325 25.99 -9.19 -11.84
C ALA A 325 24.68 -8.74 -12.52
N LEU A 326 23.52 -8.94 -11.88
CA LEU A 326 22.23 -8.37 -12.31
C LEU A 326 22.04 -6.91 -11.89
N GLY A 327 22.93 -6.38 -11.04
CA GLY A 327 22.85 -5.04 -10.48
C GLY A 327 22.37 -5.03 -9.03
N PRO A 328 22.20 -3.83 -8.47
CA PRO A 328 21.72 -3.69 -7.10
C PRO A 328 20.22 -3.99 -7.00
N ILE A 329 19.82 -4.50 -5.85
CA ILE A 329 18.43 -4.47 -5.39
C ILE A 329 18.15 -3.05 -4.89
N GLU A 330 17.08 -2.44 -5.39
CA GLU A 330 16.72 -1.05 -5.11
C GLU A 330 15.36 -0.92 -4.40
N SER A 331 14.61 -2.03 -4.29
CA SER A 331 13.27 -2.06 -3.67
C SER A 331 12.97 -3.43 -3.07
N THR A 332 11.93 -3.46 -2.24
CA THR A 332 11.27 -4.68 -1.77
C THR A 332 9.85 -4.77 -2.33
N ASN A 333 9.19 -5.91 -2.13
CA ASN A 333 7.73 -6.03 -2.25
C ASN A 333 6.98 -5.22 -1.14
N PRO A 334 5.64 -5.15 -1.17
CA PRO A 334 4.82 -4.35 -0.23
C PRO A 334 5.09 -4.55 1.26
N CYS A 335 5.50 -5.73 1.70
CA CYS A 335 5.66 -6.04 3.13
C CYS A 335 7.13 -6.11 3.59
N GLY A 336 8.10 -5.79 2.71
CA GLY A 336 9.52 -5.65 3.05
C GLY A 336 10.32 -6.97 3.10
N GLU A 337 9.69 -8.13 3.05
CA GLU A 337 10.31 -9.44 3.24
C GLU A 337 11.03 -9.98 2.00
N GLN A 338 10.74 -9.44 0.82
CA GLN A 338 11.38 -9.79 -0.44
C GLN A 338 12.11 -8.58 -1.04
N PRO A 339 13.42 -8.43 -0.79
CA PRO A 339 14.28 -7.60 -1.61
C PRO A 339 14.46 -8.26 -2.97
N LEU A 340 14.08 -7.57 -4.04
CA LEU A 340 13.93 -8.15 -5.38
C LEU A 340 14.59 -7.26 -6.44
N TYR A 341 15.16 -7.87 -7.47
CA TYR A 341 15.62 -7.15 -8.65
C TYR A 341 14.44 -6.59 -9.47
N PRO A 342 14.67 -5.65 -10.39
CA PRO A 342 13.68 -5.30 -11.41
C PRO A 342 13.15 -6.53 -12.16
N PHE A 343 11.83 -6.65 -12.28
CA PHE A 343 11.09 -7.79 -12.84
C PHE A 343 11.26 -9.12 -12.06
N ASP A 344 11.89 -9.10 -10.89
CA ASP A 344 11.97 -10.28 -10.03
C ASP A 344 10.64 -10.49 -9.28
N VAL A 345 10.39 -11.76 -8.94
CA VAL A 345 9.18 -12.27 -8.33
C VAL A 345 9.54 -13.37 -7.34
N CYS A 346 8.76 -13.45 -6.25
CA CYS A 346 8.88 -14.55 -5.32
C CYS A 346 7.52 -15.20 -5.03
N ASN A 347 7.48 -16.52 -5.13
CA ASN A 347 6.42 -17.32 -4.53
C ASN A 347 6.79 -17.68 -3.08
N LEU A 348 5.84 -17.44 -2.18
CA LEU A 348 6.02 -17.63 -0.75
C LEU A 348 5.25 -18.86 -0.27
N GLY A 349 5.70 -19.43 0.84
CA GLY A 349 4.93 -20.37 1.63
C GLY A 349 5.43 -20.40 3.07
N SER A 350 4.57 -20.79 3.99
CA SER A 350 4.87 -20.73 5.42
C SER A 350 4.57 -22.05 6.11
N ILE A 351 5.51 -22.52 6.92
CA ILE A 351 5.36 -23.65 7.83
C ILE A 351 4.77 -23.16 9.14
N PHE A 352 3.62 -23.69 9.55
CA PHE A 352 2.96 -23.28 10.79
C PHE A 352 3.47 -24.08 11.98
N LEU A 353 4.34 -23.45 12.77
CA LEU A 353 5.09 -24.06 13.88
C LEU A 353 4.21 -24.68 14.96
N THR A 354 2.97 -24.19 15.13
CA THR A 354 1.97 -24.76 16.04
C THR A 354 1.79 -26.28 15.88
N TYR A 355 1.99 -26.82 14.68
CA TYR A 355 1.78 -28.25 14.36
C TYR A 355 3.04 -29.13 14.49
N PHE A 356 4.12 -28.59 15.06
CA PHE A 356 5.43 -29.25 15.17
C PHE A 356 5.85 -29.42 16.63
N ILE A 357 4.90 -29.77 17.48
CA ILE A 357 5.12 -30.06 18.89
C ILE A 357 4.69 -31.50 19.14
N LYS A 358 5.57 -32.26 19.79
CA LYS A 358 5.28 -33.61 20.27
C LYS A 358 5.38 -33.64 21.79
N GLU A 359 4.65 -34.56 22.39
CA GLU A 359 4.67 -34.79 23.82
C GLU A 359 5.29 -36.17 24.10
N GLU A 360 6.41 -36.19 24.80
CA GLU A 360 7.08 -37.41 25.23
C GLU A 360 7.32 -37.34 26.75
N ASN A 361 6.86 -38.37 27.48
CA ASN A 361 6.99 -38.44 28.95
C ASN A 361 6.43 -37.22 29.70
N GLY A 362 5.33 -36.62 29.19
CA GLY A 362 4.72 -35.41 29.77
C GLY A 362 5.48 -34.11 29.52
N LYS A 363 6.55 -34.14 28.70
CA LYS A 363 7.29 -32.96 28.27
C LYS A 363 6.96 -32.64 26.81
N LYS A 364 6.58 -31.40 26.55
CA LYS A 364 6.38 -30.89 25.20
C LYS A 364 7.70 -30.41 24.62
N GLU A 365 8.01 -30.84 23.40
CA GLU A 365 9.20 -30.42 22.66
C GLU A 365 8.93 -30.29 21.16
N VAL A 366 9.83 -29.62 20.45
CA VAL A 366 9.73 -29.44 19.00
C VAL A 366 9.99 -30.75 18.27
N ASP A 367 9.10 -31.10 17.34
CA ASP A 367 9.24 -32.25 16.44
C ASP A 367 10.14 -31.90 15.23
N TRP A 368 11.45 -32.04 15.44
CA TRP A 368 12.47 -31.72 14.43
C TRP A 368 12.41 -32.62 13.19
N ASP A 369 12.07 -33.89 13.36
CA ASP A 369 12.00 -34.85 12.24
C ASP A 369 10.85 -34.52 11.30
N LYS A 370 9.68 -34.19 11.87
CA LYS A 370 8.54 -33.71 11.10
C LYS A 370 8.82 -32.37 10.43
N LEU A 371 9.45 -31.44 11.14
CA LEU A 371 9.83 -30.13 10.60
C LEU A 371 10.78 -30.27 9.40
N LYS A 372 11.75 -31.18 9.48
CA LYS A 372 12.65 -31.51 8.36
C LYS A 372 11.89 -32.02 7.15
N LYS A 373 11.03 -33.02 7.34
CA LYS A 373 10.24 -33.60 6.25
C LYS A 373 9.39 -32.55 5.54
N VAL A 374 8.67 -31.73 6.31
CA VAL A 374 7.81 -30.66 5.77
C VAL A 374 8.63 -29.59 5.05
N THR A 375 9.78 -29.19 5.60
CA THR A 375 10.69 -28.23 4.95
C THR A 375 11.12 -28.72 3.55
N HIS A 376 11.51 -29.99 3.41
CA HIS A 376 11.89 -30.56 2.12
C HIS A 376 10.72 -30.62 1.13
N GLN A 377 9.53 -30.99 1.60
CA GLN A 377 8.32 -31.02 0.77
C GLN A 377 7.92 -29.62 0.32
N ALA A 378 7.99 -28.63 1.22
CA ALA A 378 7.67 -27.23 0.95
C ALA A 378 8.63 -26.61 -0.09
N VAL A 379 9.93 -26.86 0.00
CA VAL A 379 10.90 -26.39 -1.01
C VAL A 379 10.60 -26.97 -2.39
N ARG A 380 10.30 -28.28 -2.48
CA ARG A 380 9.90 -28.91 -3.75
C ARG A 380 8.59 -28.35 -4.28
N PHE A 381 7.61 -28.11 -3.40
CA PHE A 381 6.33 -27.49 -3.75
C PHE A 381 6.56 -26.10 -4.36
N LEU A 382 7.36 -25.25 -3.70
CA LEU A 382 7.68 -23.90 -4.16
C LEU A 382 8.52 -23.89 -5.45
N ASP A 383 9.45 -24.84 -5.66
CA ASP A 383 10.16 -24.98 -6.95
C ASP A 383 9.17 -25.34 -8.07
N ASN A 384 8.19 -26.19 -7.79
CA ASN A 384 7.17 -26.57 -8.77
C ASN A 384 6.26 -25.40 -9.13
N VAL A 385 5.96 -24.48 -8.19
CA VAL A 385 5.20 -23.26 -8.48
C VAL A 385 5.85 -22.48 -9.62
N ILE A 386 7.17 -22.26 -9.59
CA ILE A 386 7.89 -21.51 -10.64
C ILE A 386 7.63 -22.11 -12.04
N GLU A 387 7.51 -23.43 -12.13
CA GLU A 387 7.43 -24.14 -13.41
C GLU A 387 6.08 -23.99 -14.09
N VAL A 388 5.00 -24.04 -13.30
CA VAL A 388 3.62 -23.99 -13.80
C VAL A 388 2.94 -22.65 -13.55
N ASN A 389 3.67 -21.62 -13.12
CA ASN A 389 3.11 -20.29 -12.90
C ASN A 389 2.91 -19.53 -14.23
N PRO A 390 1.67 -19.11 -14.57
CA PRO A 390 1.40 -18.24 -15.72
C PRO A 390 1.70 -16.78 -15.38
N PHE A 391 2.99 -16.43 -15.35
CA PHE A 391 3.43 -15.05 -15.06
C PHE A 391 2.81 -14.03 -16.02
N PRO A 392 2.43 -12.83 -15.52
CA PRO A 392 1.70 -11.85 -16.32
C PRO A 392 2.58 -11.16 -17.37
N LEU A 393 3.91 -11.18 -17.20
CA LEU A 393 4.87 -10.55 -18.11
C LEU A 393 5.98 -11.55 -18.50
N PRO A 394 6.41 -11.58 -19.78
CA PRO A 394 7.52 -12.41 -20.24
C PRO A 394 8.85 -12.11 -19.51
N GLU A 395 9.11 -10.85 -19.17
CA GLU A 395 10.31 -10.40 -18.47
C GLU A 395 10.40 -11.02 -17.08
N ILE A 396 9.29 -11.02 -16.34
CA ILE A 396 9.16 -11.66 -15.03
C ILE A 396 9.46 -13.15 -15.15
N ARG A 397 8.88 -13.80 -16.16
CA ARG A 397 9.09 -15.23 -16.39
C ARG A 397 10.55 -15.56 -16.67
N LYS A 398 11.23 -14.73 -17.47
CA LYS A 398 12.66 -14.86 -17.73
C LYS A 398 13.45 -14.76 -16.42
N VAL A 399 13.25 -13.70 -15.63
CA VAL A 399 13.96 -13.54 -14.35
C VAL A 399 13.71 -14.74 -13.43
N ALA A 400 12.43 -15.10 -13.20
CA ALA A 400 12.03 -16.20 -12.33
C ALA A 400 12.70 -17.54 -12.71
N PHE A 401 12.76 -17.89 -14.00
CA PHE A 401 13.38 -19.15 -14.44
C PHE A 401 14.90 -19.17 -14.28
N ASN A 402 15.56 -18.00 -14.35
CA ASN A 402 17.01 -17.92 -14.36
C ASN A 402 17.63 -17.82 -12.96
N ILE A 403 16.89 -17.24 -12.00
CA ILE A 403 17.35 -17.12 -10.60
C ILE A 403 16.57 -18.01 -9.62
N ARG A 404 15.33 -18.38 -9.94
CA ARG A 404 14.50 -19.31 -9.18
C ARG A 404 14.38 -18.95 -7.69
N ARG A 405 13.97 -17.72 -7.40
CA ARG A 405 13.80 -17.24 -6.03
C ARG A 405 12.56 -17.88 -5.39
N ILE A 406 12.70 -18.43 -4.19
CA ILE A 406 11.57 -18.87 -3.37
C ILE A 406 11.65 -18.26 -1.97
N GLY A 407 10.51 -18.18 -1.29
CA GLY A 407 10.38 -17.62 0.03
C GLY A 407 9.68 -18.57 0.98
N LEU A 408 10.40 -19.53 1.54
CA LEU A 408 9.91 -20.37 2.62
C LEU A 408 10.08 -19.67 3.96
N GLY A 409 8.98 -19.47 4.68
CA GLY A 409 8.99 -18.89 6.02
C GLY A 409 8.29 -19.75 7.05
N VAL A 410 8.08 -19.15 8.22
CA VAL A 410 7.31 -19.75 9.31
C VAL A 410 6.14 -18.86 9.70
N GLY A 411 5.11 -19.49 10.24
CA GLY A 411 4.00 -18.86 10.97
C GLY A 411 3.78 -19.60 12.28
N GLY A 412 2.89 -19.10 13.15
CA GLY A 412 2.54 -19.81 14.37
C GLY A 412 3.60 -19.76 15.48
N TRP A 413 4.56 -18.83 15.41
CA TRP A 413 5.64 -18.71 16.39
C TRP A 413 5.11 -18.50 17.81
N SER A 414 4.16 -17.57 17.98
CA SER A 414 3.57 -17.27 19.29
C SER A 414 2.85 -18.49 19.87
N ASP A 415 2.10 -19.24 19.07
CA ASP A 415 1.40 -20.43 19.57
C ASP A 415 2.34 -21.59 19.90
N MET A 416 3.47 -21.71 19.18
CA MET A 416 4.51 -22.66 19.52
C MET A 416 5.09 -22.36 20.91
N LEU A 417 5.44 -21.09 21.15
CA LEU A 417 5.93 -20.63 22.44
C LEU A 417 4.93 -20.88 23.57
N LEU A 418 3.66 -20.54 23.37
CA LEU A 418 2.59 -20.83 24.33
C LEU A 418 2.50 -22.32 24.68
N SER A 419 2.56 -23.16 23.66
CA SER A 419 2.45 -24.62 23.81
C SER A 419 3.65 -25.23 24.55
N LEU A 420 4.83 -24.62 24.42
CA LEU A 420 6.05 -24.99 25.15
C LEU A 420 6.14 -24.32 26.53
N GLY A 421 5.23 -23.41 26.87
CA GLY A 421 5.25 -22.66 28.13
C GLY A 421 6.35 -21.59 28.19
N ILE A 422 6.79 -21.06 27.06
CA ILE A 422 7.88 -20.07 26.96
C ILE A 422 7.28 -18.68 26.69
N PRO A 423 7.53 -17.67 27.52
CA PRO A 423 7.14 -16.29 27.23
C PRO A 423 7.86 -15.72 26.00
N TYR A 424 7.16 -14.92 25.18
CA TYR A 424 7.73 -14.34 23.96
C TYR A 424 8.94 -13.44 24.25
N ASP A 425 8.87 -12.64 25.30
CA ASP A 425 9.90 -11.72 25.78
C ASP A 425 10.85 -12.40 26.79
N SER A 426 11.47 -13.50 26.36
CA SER A 426 12.43 -14.27 27.17
C SER A 426 13.67 -14.70 26.38
N GLU A 427 14.76 -14.96 27.08
CA GLU A 427 16.00 -15.48 26.47
C GLU A 427 15.77 -16.87 25.85
N ASP A 428 14.99 -17.74 26.51
CA ASP A 428 14.62 -19.06 26.00
C ASP A 428 13.90 -18.96 24.63
N ALA A 429 13.04 -17.95 24.45
CA ALA A 429 12.40 -17.69 23.16
C ALA A 429 13.43 -17.27 22.09
N MET A 430 14.45 -16.49 22.46
CA MET A 430 15.49 -16.04 21.52
C MET A 430 16.37 -17.22 21.08
N GLU A 431 16.80 -18.05 22.01
CA GLU A 431 17.58 -19.27 21.70
C GLU A 431 16.78 -20.22 20.81
N LEU A 432 15.50 -20.41 21.10
CA LEU A 432 14.63 -21.26 20.29
C LEU A 432 14.37 -20.66 18.91
N ALA A 433 14.18 -19.35 18.79
CA ALA A 433 13.99 -18.66 17.50
C ALA A 433 15.19 -18.89 16.57
N GLU A 434 16.40 -18.69 17.09
CA GLU A 434 17.63 -18.97 16.35
C GLU A 434 17.71 -20.45 15.94
N LYS A 435 17.45 -21.38 16.88
CA LYS A 435 17.53 -22.81 16.62
C LYS A 435 16.54 -23.27 15.55
N VAL A 436 15.28 -22.84 15.65
CA VAL A 436 14.22 -23.19 14.69
C VAL A 436 14.54 -22.63 13.32
N MET A 437 14.85 -21.34 13.22
CA MET A 437 15.08 -20.72 11.91
C MET A 437 16.35 -21.24 11.25
N LYS A 438 17.43 -21.48 12.02
CA LYS A 438 18.64 -22.13 11.51
C LYS A 438 18.34 -23.51 10.95
N PHE A 439 17.55 -24.31 11.66
CA PHE A 439 17.19 -25.65 11.22
C PHE A 439 16.39 -25.62 9.90
N VAL A 440 15.38 -24.75 9.81
CA VAL A 440 14.58 -24.57 8.58
C VAL A 440 15.46 -24.11 7.43
N GLN A 441 16.36 -23.16 7.67
CA GLN A 441 17.29 -22.66 6.66
C GLN A 441 18.23 -23.76 6.13
N ASP A 442 18.88 -24.50 7.02
CA ASP A 442 19.83 -25.55 6.64
C ASP A 442 19.14 -26.67 5.86
N GLU A 443 17.95 -27.10 6.31
CA GLU A 443 17.18 -28.14 5.63
C GLU A 443 16.59 -27.64 4.30
N ALA A 444 16.21 -26.37 4.19
CA ALA A 444 15.74 -25.78 2.93
C ALA A 444 16.87 -25.66 1.90
N VAL A 445 18.08 -25.28 2.32
CA VAL A 445 19.28 -25.29 1.46
C VAL A 445 19.61 -26.70 1.03
N SER A 446 19.61 -27.67 1.94
CA SER A 446 19.81 -29.09 1.64
C SER A 446 18.80 -29.63 0.60
N ALA A 447 17.52 -29.28 0.75
CA ALA A 447 16.49 -29.62 -0.23
C ALA A 447 16.74 -28.96 -1.60
N SER A 448 17.20 -27.71 -1.62
CA SER A 448 17.59 -26.98 -2.83
C SER A 448 18.79 -27.61 -3.54
N GLU A 449 19.81 -28.07 -2.82
CA GLU A 449 20.96 -28.80 -3.36
C GLU A 449 20.56 -30.16 -3.92
N LYS A 450 19.66 -30.88 -3.23
CA LYS A 450 19.10 -32.14 -3.75
C LYS A 450 18.33 -31.93 -5.04
N LEU A 451 17.49 -30.90 -5.11
CA LEU A 451 16.79 -30.54 -6.35
C LEU A 451 17.76 -30.10 -7.46
N ALA A 452 18.90 -29.50 -7.13
CA ALA A 452 19.92 -29.15 -8.11
C ALA A 452 20.53 -30.39 -8.78
N LYS A 453 20.70 -31.48 -8.02
CA LYS A 453 21.16 -32.77 -8.55
C LYS A 453 20.11 -33.38 -9.49
N ASP A 454 18.84 -33.30 -9.11
CA ASP A 454 17.73 -33.87 -9.88
C ASP A 454 17.37 -33.06 -11.13
N ARG A 455 17.43 -31.72 -11.04
CA ARG A 455 16.85 -30.78 -12.02
C ARG A 455 17.85 -29.80 -12.64
N GLY A 456 19.10 -29.80 -12.16
CA GLY A 456 20.11 -28.79 -12.44
C GLY A 456 20.01 -27.56 -11.51
N PRO A 457 21.12 -26.85 -11.26
CA PRO A 457 21.11 -25.60 -10.50
C PRO A 457 20.34 -24.49 -11.22
N PHE A 458 20.06 -23.37 -10.54
CA PHE A 458 19.52 -22.19 -11.23
C PHE A 458 20.52 -21.69 -12.29
N PHE A 459 20.00 -21.11 -13.38
CA PHE A 459 20.80 -20.81 -14.56
C PHE A 459 21.97 -19.85 -14.27
N LEU A 460 21.74 -18.85 -13.43
CA LEU A 460 22.77 -17.86 -13.05
C LEU A 460 23.66 -18.29 -11.86
N TRP A 461 23.61 -19.56 -11.45
CA TRP A 461 24.47 -20.06 -10.36
C TRP A 461 25.97 -19.81 -10.58
N PRO A 462 26.55 -19.98 -11.79
CA PRO A 462 27.98 -19.77 -12.04
C PRO A 462 28.50 -18.35 -11.79
N VAL A 463 27.61 -17.36 -11.74
CA VAL A 463 27.92 -15.94 -11.50
C VAL A 463 27.35 -15.42 -10.19
N SER A 464 26.75 -16.30 -9.41
CA SER A 464 26.22 -15.97 -8.09
C SER A 464 27.32 -15.97 -7.03
N ILE A 465 26.99 -15.47 -5.84
CA ILE A 465 27.84 -15.56 -4.65
C ILE A 465 28.11 -17.02 -4.23
N TYR A 466 27.35 -17.99 -4.73
CA TYR A 466 27.46 -19.42 -4.40
C TYR A 466 28.31 -20.21 -5.41
N ARG A 467 28.92 -19.57 -6.40
CA ARG A 467 29.60 -20.25 -7.52
C ARG A 467 30.74 -21.19 -7.10
N GLU A 468 31.35 -20.96 -5.93
CA GLU A 468 32.42 -21.79 -5.36
C GLU A 468 31.89 -22.91 -4.43
N GLY A 469 30.59 -22.92 -4.14
CA GLY A 469 29.95 -23.85 -3.20
C GLY A 469 29.25 -25.02 -3.88
N THR A 470 28.37 -25.70 -3.12
CA THR A 470 27.52 -26.76 -3.67
C THR A 470 26.46 -26.15 -4.61
N PRO A 471 26.26 -26.71 -5.83
CA PRO A 471 25.20 -26.26 -6.72
C PRO A 471 23.81 -26.33 -6.06
N ARG A 472 23.05 -25.25 -6.16
CA ARG A 472 21.68 -25.15 -5.60
C ARG A 472 20.65 -24.88 -6.68
N ARG A 473 19.41 -25.34 -6.47
CA ARG A 473 18.29 -25.12 -7.40
C ARG A 473 17.78 -23.68 -7.35
N HIS A 474 17.93 -23.01 -6.23
CA HIS A 474 17.36 -21.69 -5.95
C HIS A 474 18.45 -20.67 -5.58
N SER A 475 18.26 -19.43 -6.03
CA SER A 475 19.13 -18.30 -5.63
C SER A 475 18.91 -17.89 -4.18
N THR A 476 17.67 -17.88 -3.69
CA THR A 476 17.36 -17.84 -2.25
C THR A 476 16.25 -18.82 -1.88
N VAL A 477 16.20 -19.24 -0.61
CA VAL A 477 15.23 -20.22 -0.10
C VAL A 477 14.29 -19.71 0.99
N THR A 478 14.72 -18.79 1.86
CA THR A 478 13.96 -18.41 3.07
C THR A 478 13.59 -16.94 3.18
N THR A 479 12.48 -16.67 3.84
CA THR A 479 11.92 -15.33 4.14
C THR A 479 10.99 -15.43 5.34
N ILE A 480 10.64 -14.32 5.97
CA ILE A 480 9.53 -14.32 6.94
C ILE A 480 8.46 -13.35 6.46
N ALA A 481 7.30 -13.88 6.09
CA ALA A 481 6.17 -13.11 5.61
C ALA A 481 5.17 -12.80 6.75
N PRO A 482 4.29 -11.79 6.60
CA PRO A 482 3.26 -11.50 7.60
C PRO A 482 2.26 -12.64 7.81
N THR A 483 2.02 -13.46 6.78
CA THR A 483 1.03 -14.56 6.77
C THR A 483 -0.43 -14.16 7.07
N GLY A 484 -0.79 -12.88 7.05
CA GLY A 484 -2.04 -12.38 7.64
C GLY A 484 -3.35 -13.08 7.24
N THR A 485 -3.52 -13.57 6.00
CA THR A 485 -4.72 -14.35 5.63
C THR A 485 -4.52 -15.86 5.78
N ILE A 486 -3.33 -16.37 5.47
CA ILE A 486 -3.06 -17.82 5.52
C ILE A 486 -2.93 -18.33 6.96
N SER A 487 -2.57 -17.47 7.93
CA SER A 487 -2.57 -17.81 9.36
C SER A 487 -3.99 -18.05 9.88
N ILE A 488 -4.99 -17.30 9.38
CA ILE A 488 -6.41 -17.53 9.69
C ILE A 488 -6.85 -18.91 9.14
N ILE A 489 -6.45 -19.25 7.92
CA ILE A 489 -6.73 -20.56 7.32
C ILE A 489 -6.04 -21.68 8.10
N ALA A 490 -4.80 -21.45 8.54
CA ALA A 490 -4.06 -22.39 9.37
C ALA A 490 -4.64 -22.51 10.79
N GLY A 491 -5.44 -21.54 11.26
CA GLY A 491 -5.91 -21.49 12.65
C GLY A 491 -4.76 -21.25 13.63
N SER A 492 -3.83 -20.36 13.26
CA SER A 492 -2.57 -20.12 13.97
C SER A 492 -2.20 -18.64 13.93
N SER A 493 -1.26 -18.23 14.79
CA SER A 493 -0.69 -16.89 14.89
C SER A 493 0.10 -16.52 13.62
N SER A 494 0.18 -15.22 13.36
CA SER A 494 0.75 -14.68 12.13
C SER A 494 2.27 -14.59 12.19
N GLY A 495 2.96 -15.22 11.25
CA GLY A 495 4.40 -15.09 11.05
C GLY A 495 5.18 -15.37 12.34
N ILE A 496 6.09 -14.46 12.64
CA ILE A 496 6.84 -14.40 13.91
C ILE A 496 6.27 -13.33 14.86
N GLU A 497 5.09 -12.80 14.56
CA GLU A 497 4.46 -11.77 15.37
C GLU A 497 4.02 -12.36 16.72
N PRO A 498 4.11 -11.58 17.81
CA PRO A 498 3.43 -11.95 19.04
C PRO A 498 1.91 -11.85 18.85
N MET A 499 1.17 -12.40 19.80
CA MET A 499 -0.28 -12.20 19.83
C MET A 499 -0.63 -10.71 19.89
N PHE A 500 -1.49 -10.26 18.97
CA PHE A 500 -1.96 -8.87 19.01
C PHE A 500 -2.76 -8.58 20.29
N ALA A 501 -3.65 -9.50 20.67
CA ALA A 501 -4.42 -9.46 21.90
C ALA A 501 -4.90 -10.86 22.28
N ILE A 502 -5.27 -11.05 23.55
CA ILE A 502 -5.93 -12.27 24.04
C ILE A 502 -7.41 -12.28 23.62
N ALA A 503 -8.03 -11.10 23.61
CA ALA A 503 -9.35 -10.88 23.04
C ALA A 503 -9.37 -9.63 22.16
N TYR A 504 -9.80 -9.74 20.90
CA TYR A 504 -9.86 -8.61 19.97
C TYR A 504 -10.98 -8.74 18.95
N GLN A 505 -11.37 -7.60 18.38
CA GLN A 505 -12.22 -7.54 17.20
C GLN A 505 -11.40 -7.26 15.95
N HIS A 506 -11.51 -8.17 14.97
CA HIS A 506 -11.04 -7.92 13.61
C HIS A 506 -12.17 -7.26 12.84
N VAL A 507 -11.99 -5.97 12.52
CA VAL A 507 -12.99 -5.17 11.80
C VAL A 507 -12.47 -4.87 10.40
N VAL A 508 -13.13 -5.41 9.38
CA VAL A 508 -12.88 -5.06 7.98
C VAL A 508 -14.04 -4.20 7.52
N LYS A 509 -13.78 -2.90 7.31
CA LYS A 509 -14.71 -1.97 6.67
C LYS A 509 -14.37 -1.90 5.18
N ASP A 510 -15.30 -2.34 4.33
CA ASP A 510 -15.28 -2.08 2.89
C ASP A 510 -16.62 -1.44 2.49
N LYS A 511 -16.68 -0.69 1.39
CA LYS A 511 -17.88 0.03 0.93
C LYS A 511 -19.12 -0.86 0.73
N HIS A 512 -18.92 -2.18 0.68
CA HIS A 512 -19.97 -3.18 0.45
C HIS A 512 -20.07 -4.25 1.56
N LEU A 513 -19.21 -4.20 2.59
CA LEU A 513 -19.22 -5.19 3.66
C LEU A 513 -18.55 -4.65 4.94
N ASP A 514 -19.33 -4.58 6.02
CA ASP A 514 -18.79 -4.41 7.38
C ASP A 514 -18.68 -5.78 8.04
N ARG A 515 -17.44 -6.25 8.26
CA ARG A 515 -17.17 -7.52 8.93
C ARG A 515 -16.57 -7.27 10.30
N LYS A 516 -17.27 -7.70 11.36
CA LYS A 516 -16.71 -7.81 12.72
C LYS A 516 -16.56 -9.29 13.08
N LEU A 517 -15.35 -9.71 13.49
CA LEU A 517 -15.06 -11.05 14.02
C LEU A 517 -14.43 -10.88 15.40
N SER A 518 -15.05 -11.48 16.42
CA SER A 518 -14.50 -11.53 17.78
C SER A 518 -13.61 -12.76 17.93
N PHE A 519 -12.43 -12.56 18.49
CA PHE A 519 -11.49 -13.64 18.81
C PHE A 519 -11.23 -13.61 20.31
N VAL A 520 -11.32 -14.76 20.96
CA VAL A 520 -10.77 -15.01 22.30
C VAL A 520 -9.82 -16.18 22.15
N ASN A 521 -8.60 -16.07 22.66
CA ASN A 521 -7.60 -17.12 22.50
C ASN A 521 -8.04 -18.39 23.25
N PRO A 522 -8.25 -19.53 22.54
CA PRO A 522 -8.74 -20.75 23.16
C PRO A 522 -7.73 -21.39 24.13
N ASN A 523 -6.43 -21.17 23.92
CA ASN A 523 -5.38 -21.68 24.80
C ASN A 523 -5.42 -20.99 26.17
N PHE A 524 -5.74 -19.69 26.20
CA PHE A 524 -5.90 -18.96 27.46
C PHE A 524 -7.07 -19.54 28.28
N GLU A 525 -8.22 -19.75 27.63
CA GLU A 525 -9.39 -20.33 28.30
C GLU A 525 -9.12 -21.75 28.82
N ALA A 526 -8.43 -22.58 28.02
CA ALA A 526 -8.04 -23.93 28.42
C ALA A 526 -7.15 -23.92 29.68
N ILE A 527 -6.10 -23.09 29.70
CA ILE A 527 -5.19 -22.97 30.85
C ILE A 527 -5.91 -22.43 32.08
N ALA A 528 -6.82 -21.46 31.90
CA ALA A 528 -7.62 -20.92 33.00
C ALA A 528 -8.51 -21.97 33.65
N ARG A 529 -9.15 -22.83 32.83
CA ARG A 529 -9.99 -23.92 33.32
C ARG A 529 -9.17 -25.02 33.99
N GLU A 530 -8.06 -25.43 33.38
CA GLU A 530 -7.17 -26.46 33.90
C GLU A 530 -6.57 -26.08 35.26
N ARG A 531 -6.16 -24.82 35.42
CA ARG A 531 -5.54 -24.31 36.65
C ARG A 531 -6.51 -23.70 37.65
N GLY A 532 -7.82 -23.79 37.38
CA GLY A 532 -8.87 -23.43 38.34
C GLY A 532 -9.03 -21.94 38.65
N PHE A 533 -8.48 -21.04 37.84
CA PHE A 533 -8.66 -19.58 38.00
C PHE A 533 -9.72 -18.99 37.03
N TRP A 534 -10.38 -19.83 36.24
CA TRP A 534 -11.44 -19.41 35.33
C TRP A 534 -12.70 -18.93 36.08
N SER A 535 -13.22 -17.77 35.70
CA SER A 535 -14.56 -17.30 36.10
C SER A 535 -15.19 -16.47 34.99
N GLU A 536 -16.52 -16.37 34.95
CA GLU A 536 -17.22 -15.53 33.97
C GLU A 536 -16.82 -14.05 34.11
N GLU A 537 -16.66 -13.56 35.34
CA GLU A 537 -16.21 -12.20 35.61
C GLU A 537 -14.78 -11.94 35.10
N LEU A 538 -13.86 -12.90 35.30
CA LEU A 538 -12.50 -12.80 34.78
C LEU A 538 -12.49 -12.77 33.25
N MET A 539 -13.24 -13.66 32.60
CA MET A 539 -13.32 -13.69 31.14
C MET A 539 -13.95 -12.41 30.57
N ALA A 540 -14.92 -11.81 31.26
CA ALA A 540 -15.47 -10.51 30.89
C ALA A 540 -14.41 -9.39 31.00
N LYS A 541 -13.60 -9.36 32.07
CA LYS A 541 -12.48 -8.41 32.22
C LYS A 541 -11.43 -8.58 31.12
N VAL A 542 -11.08 -9.82 30.77
CA VAL A 542 -10.15 -10.13 29.67
C VAL A 542 -10.73 -9.73 28.32
N ALA A 543 -12.03 -9.97 28.09
CA ALA A 543 -12.72 -9.56 26.88
C ALA A 543 -12.81 -8.03 26.75
N GLU A 544 -12.97 -7.30 27.87
CA GLU A 544 -13.00 -5.84 27.88
C GLU A 544 -11.62 -5.24 27.62
N LYS A 545 -10.59 -5.66 28.37
CA LYS A 545 -9.23 -5.12 28.25
C LYS A 545 -8.48 -5.62 27.02
N GLY A 546 -8.78 -6.83 26.55
CA GLY A 546 -8.07 -7.52 25.48
C GLY A 546 -6.69 -8.09 25.87
N VAL A 547 -6.15 -7.71 27.04
CA VAL A 547 -4.82 -8.07 27.54
C VAL A 547 -4.89 -8.63 28.96
N VAL A 548 -3.81 -9.28 29.43
CA VAL A 548 -3.82 -10.04 30.71
C VAL A 548 -2.73 -9.67 31.71
N ARG A 549 -1.67 -8.93 31.35
CA ARG A 549 -0.54 -8.71 32.28
C ARG A 549 -0.89 -7.86 33.49
N ASP A 550 -1.89 -6.97 33.36
CA ASP A 550 -2.33 -6.08 34.43
C ASP A 550 -3.54 -6.61 35.24
N ILE A 551 -3.87 -7.89 35.11
CA ILE A 551 -5.01 -8.51 35.83
C ILE A 551 -4.47 -9.37 37.00
N PRO A 552 -4.48 -8.86 38.24
CA PRO A 552 -3.86 -9.55 39.38
C PRO A 552 -4.50 -10.89 39.75
N GLU A 553 -5.75 -11.12 39.33
CA GLU A 553 -6.45 -12.40 39.50
C GLU A 553 -5.80 -13.55 38.69
N ILE A 554 -4.95 -13.24 37.70
CA ILE A 554 -4.26 -14.23 36.87
C ILE A 554 -2.86 -14.51 37.44
N PRO A 555 -2.46 -15.79 37.59
CA PRO A 555 -1.12 -16.16 38.04
C PRO A 555 -0.01 -15.48 37.23
N GLU A 556 1.07 -15.04 37.91
CA GLU A 556 2.14 -14.25 37.29
C GLU A 556 2.82 -14.96 36.11
N ASP A 557 3.02 -16.27 36.20
CA ASP A 557 3.61 -17.08 35.15
C ASP A 557 2.71 -17.13 33.90
N VAL A 558 1.38 -17.24 34.08
CA VAL A 558 0.40 -17.15 32.99
C VAL A 558 0.39 -15.75 32.39
N ARG A 559 0.44 -14.70 33.22
CA ARG A 559 0.51 -13.31 32.73
C ARG A 559 1.73 -13.06 31.84
N LYS A 560 2.90 -13.56 32.25
CA LYS A 560 4.13 -13.48 31.44
C LYS A 560 3.99 -14.21 30.11
N LEU A 561 3.46 -15.44 30.15
CA LEU A 561 3.28 -16.32 28.99
C LEU A 561 2.40 -15.69 27.90
N PHE A 562 1.35 -14.97 28.29
CA PHE A 562 0.37 -14.37 27.39
C PHE A 562 0.64 -12.88 27.07
N GLY A 563 1.91 -12.50 26.97
CA GLY A 563 2.30 -11.15 26.56
C GLY A 563 1.83 -10.81 25.15
N THR A 564 1.17 -9.66 25.00
CA THR A 564 0.65 -9.18 23.72
C THR A 564 1.57 -8.17 23.05
N ALA A 565 1.33 -7.88 21.77
CA ALA A 565 2.18 -7.02 20.93
C ALA A 565 2.37 -5.60 21.49
N HIS A 566 1.41 -5.06 22.26
CA HIS A 566 1.54 -3.74 22.87
C HIS A 566 2.18 -3.77 24.27
N GLU A 567 2.29 -4.95 24.88
CA GLU A 567 2.86 -5.14 26.22
C GLU A 567 4.33 -5.63 26.19
N ILE A 568 4.79 -6.08 25.03
CA ILE A 568 6.18 -6.53 24.80
C ILE A 568 7.05 -5.30 24.53
N ASP A 569 8.19 -5.23 25.20
CA ASP A 569 9.14 -4.14 24.99
C ASP A 569 9.74 -4.15 23.56
N ILE A 570 10.06 -2.96 23.07
CA ILE A 570 10.64 -2.71 21.74
C ILE A 570 11.86 -3.59 21.49
N ASP A 571 12.73 -3.73 22.49
CA ASP A 571 13.98 -4.47 22.36
C ASP A 571 13.70 -5.95 22.07
N TRP A 572 12.69 -6.55 22.70
CA TRP A 572 12.30 -7.95 22.44
C TRP A 572 11.76 -8.15 21.03
N HIS A 573 11.00 -7.19 20.50
CA HIS A 573 10.53 -7.25 19.11
C HIS A 573 11.70 -7.24 18.12
N ILE A 574 12.67 -6.35 18.33
CA ILE A 574 13.84 -6.21 17.44
C ILE A 574 14.75 -7.43 17.56
N ARG A 575 15.00 -7.91 18.79
CA ARG A 575 15.80 -9.12 19.03
C ARG A 575 15.17 -10.35 18.38
N THR A 576 13.85 -10.49 18.44
CA THR A 576 13.14 -11.56 17.73
C THR A 576 13.33 -11.43 16.22
N GLN A 577 13.15 -10.22 15.66
CA GLN A 577 13.38 -9.97 14.25
C GLN A 577 14.81 -10.35 13.83
N ALA A 578 15.82 -9.95 14.62
CA ALA A 578 17.22 -10.21 14.37
C ALA A 578 17.55 -11.72 14.43
N ALA A 579 17.02 -12.43 15.42
CA ALA A 579 17.20 -13.88 15.59
C ALA A 579 16.73 -14.66 14.35
N PHE A 580 15.55 -14.30 13.81
CA PHE A 580 15.04 -14.89 12.57
C PHE A 580 15.81 -14.40 11.33
N GLN A 581 16.16 -13.11 11.27
CA GLN A 581 16.84 -12.51 10.12
C GLN A 581 18.24 -13.11 9.90
N LYS A 582 18.94 -13.48 10.98
CA LYS A 582 20.26 -14.13 10.97
C LYS A 582 20.29 -15.40 10.11
N TYR A 583 19.20 -16.17 10.10
CA TYR A 583 19.07 -17.41 9.33
C TYR A 583 18.05 -17.28 8.18
N THR A 584 17.85 -16.06 7.66
CA THR A 584 16.94 -15.79 6.54
C THR A 584 17.70 -15.16 5.37
N GLU A 585 17.63 -15.79 4.18
CA GLU A 585 18.36 -15.31 3.00
C GLU A 585 17.74 -14.04 2.39
N ASN A 586 16.41 -13.96 2.28
CA ASN A 586 15.70 -12.73 1.91
C ASN A 586 15.57 -11.81 3.15
N ALA A 587 14.45 -11.14 3.37
CA ALA A 587 14.22 -10.31 4.55
C ALA A 587 13.08 -10.86 5.43
N VAL A 588 12.89 -10.19 6.57
CA VAL A 588 11.85 -10.47 7.56
C VAL A 588 10.84 -9.34 7.58
N SER A 589 9.56 -9.66 7.39
CA SER A 589 8.47 -8.74 7.72
C SER A 589 8.15 -8.88 9.20
N LYS A 590 8.36 -7.81 9.96
CA LYS A 590 8.02 -7.70 11.37
C LYS A 590 7.50 -6.29 11.63
N THR A 591 6.35 -6.19 12.29
CA THR A 591 5.85 -4.92 12.81
C THR A 591 6.35 -4.70 14.23
N ILE A 592 7.01 -3.58 14.50
CA ILE A 592 7.34 -3.18 15.87
C ILE A 592 6.16 -2.36 16.40
N ASN A 593 5.29 -3.02 17.15
CA ASN A 593 4.10 -2.38 17.74
C ASN A 593 4.52 -1.53 18.93
N LEU A 594 4.18 -0.25 18.88
CA LEU A 594 4.45 0.70 19.96
C LEU A 594 3.14 1.07 20.66
N ARG A 595 3.24 1.31 21.97
CA ARG A 595 2.14 1.83 22.78
C ARG A 595 1.79 3.26 22.35
N HIS A 596 0.57 3.69 22.66
CA HIS A 596 0.10 5.04 22.32
C HIS A 596 1.00 6.15 22.89
N ASP A 597 1.56 5.95 24.09
CA ASP A 597 2.44 6.86 24.81
C ASP A 597 3.92 6.79 24.39
N ALA A 598 4.29 5.92 23.44
CA ALA A 598 5.64 5.87 22.90
C ALA A 598 6.03 7.22 22.29
N THR A 599 7.29 7.61 22.45
CA THR A 599 7.85 8.89 22.00
C THR A 599 8.53 8.77 20.63
N VAL A 600 8.89 9.91 20.02
CA VAL A 600 9.70 9.92 18.79
C VAL A 600 11.09 9.33 19.05
N ASP A 601 11.66 9.53 20.23
CA ASP A 601 12.97 8.96 20.58
C ASP A 601 12.93 7.44 20.72
N ASP A 602 11.78 6.86 21.11
CA ASP A 602 11.59 5.41 21.09
C ASP A 602 11.62 4.86 19.65
N VAL A 603 11.07 5.59 18.68
CA VAL A 603 11.16 5.26 17.26
C VAL A 603 12.61 5.32 16.77
N LYS A 604 13.34 6.38 17.11
CA LYS A 604 14.77 6.52 16.77
C LYS A 604 15.59 5.35 17.33
N ARG A 605 15.38 5.02 18.60
CA ARG A 605 16.04 3.89 19.27
C ARG A 605 15.71 2.57 18.57
N ALA A 606 14.46 2.35 18.18
CA ALA A 606 14.07 1.15 17.45
C ALA A 606 14.80 1.03 16.09
N TYR A 607 14.85 2.12 15.32
CA TYR A 607 15.55 2.17 14.04
C TYR A 607 17.05 1.91 14.15
N ILE A 608 17.71 2.55 15.11
CA ILE A 608 19.13 2.34 15.36
C ILE A 608 19.40 0.91 15.83
N SER A 609 18.61 0.39 16.78
CA SER A 609 18.77 -0.98 17.29
C SER A 609 18.56 -2.04 16.19
N ALA A 610 17.60 -1.83 15.29
CA ALA A 610 17.44 -2.70 14.11
C ALA A 610 18.62 -2.61 13.15
N TRP A 611 19.21 -1.42 12.98
CA TRP A 611 20.46 -1.30 12.26
C TRP A 611 21.55 -2.06 13.03
N GLU A 612 21.88 -1.77 14.27
CA GLU A 612 22.95 -2.45 15.02
C GLU A 612 22.80 -3.99 15.07
N SER A 613 21.57 -4.50 15.05
CA SER A 613 21.25 -5.95 15.04
C SER A 613 21.33 -6.63 13.67
N ASN A 614 21.87 -5.97 12.65
CA ASN A 614 22.02 -6.48 11.28
C ASN A 614 20.68 -6.88 10.61
N CYS A 615 19.57 -6.24 10.99
CA CYS A 615 18.32 -6.37 10.25
C CYS A 615 18.47 -5.79 8.83
N LYS A 616 17.61 -6.22 7.90
CA LYS A 616 17.57 -5.71 6.51
C LYS A 616 16.57 -4.57 6.32
N GLY A 617 15.66 -4.38 7.26
CA GLY A 617 14.71 -3.27 7.32
C GLY A 617 13.94 -3.29 8.62
N ILE A 618 13.08 -2.30 8.83
CA ILE A 618 12.24 -2.16 10.01
C ILE A 618 10.97 -1.37 9.68
N THR A 619 9.86 -1.81 10.26
CA THR A 619 8.57 -1.13 10.22
C THR A 619 8.07 -0.93 11.64
N ILE A 620 7.68 0.29 11.98
CA ILE A 620 7.05 0.60 13.27
C ILE A 620 5.56 0.87 13.07
N PHE A 621 4.78 0.56 14.10
CA PHE A 621 3.38 0.95 14.14
C PHE A 621 3.01 1.35 15.56
N ARG A 622 2.83 2.66 15.77
CA ARG A 622 2.37 3.20 17.04
C ARG A 622 0.85 3.14 17.11
N ASP A 623 0.33 2.64 18.23
CA ASP A 623 -1.09 2.71 18.51
C ASP A 623 -1.58 4.16 18.47
N GLY A 624 -2.68 4.41 17.75
CA GLY A 624 -3.21 5.75 17.48
C GLY A 624 -2.53 6.53 16.33
N SER A 625 -1.53 5.99 15.63
CA SER A 625 -0.90 6.66 14.47
C SER A 625 -1.79 6.72 13.21
N LYS A 626 -2.87 5.93 13.14
CA LYS A 626 -3.85 5.96 12.05
C LYS A 626 -5.26 6.13 12.61
N SER A 627 -6.08 6.93 11.92
CA SER A 627 -7.47 7.22 12.30
C SER A 627 -8.41 6.01 12.18
N GLU A 628 -8.05 5.00 11.38
CA GLU A 628 -8.76 3.73 11.28
C GLU A 628 -7.82 2.56 11.55
N GLN A 629 -8.15 1.74 12.55
CA GLN A 629 -7.41 0.53 12.90
C GLN A 629 -8.20 -0.73 12.52
N VAL A 630 -7.54 -1.66 11.83
CA VAL A 630 -8.14 -2.94 11.39
C VAL A 630 -8.29 -3.93 12.56
N LEU A 631 -7.37 -3.85 13.53
CA LEU A 631 -7.38 -4.64 14.75
C LEU A 631 -7.60 -3.69 15.93
N ASN A 632 -8.64 -3.95 16.74
CA ASN A 632 -8.96 -3.15 17.92
C ASN A 632 -8.85 -4.02 19.17
N LEU A 633 -8.23 -3.48 20.23
CA LEU A 633 -8.11 -4.12 21.53
C LEU A 633 -9.51 -4.27 22.18
N GLY A 634 -9.78 -5.44 22.76
CA GLY A 634 -11.03 -5.74 23.44
C GLY A 634 -12.21 -6.05 22.51
N LEU A 635 -13.30 -6.55 23.10
CA LEU A 635 -14.58 -6.85 22.45
C LEU A 635 -15.63 -5.76 22.69
N ASN A 636 -15.41 -4.93 23.72
CA ASN A 636 -16.29 -3.85 24.13
C ASN A 636 -15.55 -2.52 24.04
N ASN A 637 -15.09 -2.14 22.85
CA ASN A 637 -14.95 -0.71 22.58
C ASN A 637 -16.37 -0.14 22.55
N LYS A 638 -16.86 0.26 23.74
CA LYS A 638 -17.70 1.45 23.80
C LYS A 638 -16.91 2.49 23.05
N GLU A 639 -17.47 3.01 21.98
CA GLU A 639 -17.05 4.29 21.45
C GLU A 639 -16.94 5.23 22.66
N GLU A 640 -15.72 5.48 23.14
CA GLU A 640 -15.48 6.63 23.97
C GLU A 640 -15.82 7.80 23.08
N LYS A 641 -17.07 8.25 23.22
CA LYS A 641 -17.53 9.55 22.76
C LYS A 641 -16.80 10.59 23.60
N THR A 642 -15.51 10.75 23.40
CA THR A 642 -14.93 12.09 23.44
C THR A 642 -15.73 12.87 22.42
N LYS A 643 -16.62 13.73 22.92
CA LYS A 643 -17.27 14.78 22.14
C LYS A 643 -16.19 15.75 21.67
N GLU A 644 -15.42 15.35 20.68
CA GLU A 644 -14.92 16.28 19.69
C GLU A 644 -15.87 16.14 18.50
N GLU A 645 -16.57 17.23 18.20
CA GLU A 645 -17.38 17.34 17.00
C GLU A 645 -16.47 17.11 15.79
N ALA A 646 -16.49 15.89 15.26
CA ALA A 646 -15.93 15.61 13.95
C ALA A 646 -16.63 16.53 12.94
N PRO A 647 -15.89 17.31 12.13
CA PRO A 647 -16.51 18.12 11.11
C PRO A 647 -17.23 17.18 10.13
N PRO A 648 -18.48 17.47 9.76
CA PRO A 648 -19.29 16.55 8.96
C PRO A 648 -18.62 16.28 7.61
N THR A 649 -18.44 15.00 7.32
CA THR A 649 -17.85 14.41 6.11
C THR A 649 -18.76 14.56 4.88
N GLN A 650 -19.40 15.72 4.71
CA GLN A 650 -20.12 16.10 3.51
C GLN A 650 -19.54 17.43 3.04
N LEU A 651 -18.49 17.33 2.22
CA LEU A 651 -17.70 18.50 1.80
C LEU A 651 -18.51 19.52 1.01
N ILE A 652 -19.63 19.16 0.36
CA ILE A 652 -20.50 20.09 -0.38
C ILE A 652 -21.97 19.79 -0.08
N LEU A 653 -22.72 20.78 0.38
CA LEU A 653 -24.18 20.69 0.54
C LEU A 653 -24.87 20.52 -0.82
N GLU A 654 -25.72 19.50 -0.97
CA GLU A 654 -26.53 19.30 -2.17
C GLU A 654 -27.56 20.42 -2.34
N ARG A 655 -27.83 20.80 -3.60
CA ARG A 655 -28.78 21.88 -3.90
C ARG A 655 -30.22 21.37 -3.81
N PRO A 656 -31.07 21.94 -2.94
CA PRO A 656 -32.47 21.55 -2.86
C PRO A 656 -33.24 21.97 -4.12
N MET A 657 -34.37 21.30 -4.36
CA MET A 657 -35.22 21.56 -5.54
C MET A 657 -35.80 22.98 -5.55
N LYS A 658 -36.02 23.58 -4.36
CA LYS A 658 -36.50 24.95 -4.16
C LYS A 658 -35.62 25.64 -3.11
N VAL A 659 -35.28 26.90 -3.37
CA VAL A 659 -34.63 27.84 -2.43
C VAL A 659 -35.47 29.12 -2.37
N GLU A 660 -35.39 29.84 -1.26
CA GLU A 660 -36.08 31.13 -1.07
C GLU A 660 -35.06 32.26 -1.04
N GLY A 661 -35.36 33.41 -1.63
CA GLY A 661 -34.37 34.47 -1.77
C GLY A 661 -34.94 35.78 -2.27
N ALA A 662 -34.09 36.80 -2.31
CA ALA A 662 -34.43 38.14 -2.79
C ALA A 662 -33.40 38.62 -3.81
N THR A 663 -33.87 39.40 -4.79
CA THR A 663 -32.99 40.05 -5.77
C THR A 663 -32.87 41.53 -5.48
N TYR A 664 -31.64 41.97 -5.24
CA TYR A 664 -31.29 43.36 -4.96
C TYR A 664 -30.80 44.04 -6.22
N ARG A 665 -31.44 45.15 -6.60
CA ARG A 665 -30.97 46.01 -7.68
C ARG A 665 -30.07 47.09 -7.11
N ILE A 666 -28.78 47.04 -7.43
CA ILE A 666 -27.77 48.00 -6.95
C ILE A 666 -27.09 48.66 -8.15
N VAL A 667 -27.00 49.99 -8.14
CA VAL A 667 -26.29 50.73 -9.19
C VAL A 667 -24.78 50.66 -8.90
N THR A 668 -24.03 50.11 -9.85
CA THR A 668 -22.56 49.98 -9.76
C THR A 668 -21.90 50.83 -10.85
N PRO A 669 -20.58 51.06 -10.78
CA PRO A 669 -19.84 51.72 -11.86
C PRO A 669 -19.92 51.02 -13.22
N LEU A 670 -20.30 49.74 -13.24
CA LEU A 670 -20.42 48.89 -14.43
C LEU A 670 -21.87 48.80 -14.96
N GLY A 671 -22.82 49.50 -14.33
CA GLY A 671 -24.25 49.42 -14.64
C GLY A 671 -25.09 48.93 -13.46
N SER A 672 -26.39 48.72 -13.69
CA SER A 672 -27.28 48.16 -12.66
C SER A 672 -27.00 46.67 -12.47
N ALA A 673 -26.48 46.28 -11.31
CA ALA A 673 -26.32 44.90 -10.90
C ALA A 673 -27.60 44.39 -10.22
N PHE A 674 -28.02 43.20 -10.58
CA PHE A 674 -29.10 42.43 -9.97
C PHE A 674 -28.44 41.27 -9.23
N ILE A 675 -28.42 41.36 -7.91
CA ILE A 675 -27.75 40.39 -7.03
C ILE A 675 -28.84 39.59 -6.33
N THR A 676 -29.00 38.33 -6.73
CA THR A 676 -29.96 37.40 -6.14
C THR A 676 -29.27 36.64 -5.02
N VAL A 677 -29.74 36.79 -3.79
CA VAL A 677 -29.26 36.06 -2.62
C VAL A 677 -30.33 35.04 -2.22
N ASN A 678 -29.96 33.77 -2.19
CA ASN A 678 -30.84 32.65 -1.87
C ASN A 678 -30.41 31.96 -0.58
N GLN A 679 -31.40 31.43 0.13
CA GLN A 679 -31.30 30.74 1.40
C GLN A 679 -31.89 29.32 1.30
N ASP A 680 -31.41 28.43 2.17
CA ASP A 680 -31.99 27.10 2.34
C ASP A 680 -33.31 27.12 3.13
N GLY A 681 -33.96 25.96 3.29
CA GLY A 681 -35.22 25.85 4.04
C GLY A 681 -35.13 26.21 5.53
N ASN A 682 -33.93 26.43 6.06
CA ASN A 682 -33.67 26.84 7.44
C ASN A 682 -33.25 28.32 7.54
N GLY A 683 -33.26 29.08 6.43
CA GLY A 683 -32.88 30.49 6.38
C GLY A 683 -31.37 30.74 6.32
N ASN A 684 -30.55 29.72 6.05
CA ASN A 684 -29.10 29.88 5.93
C ASN A 684 -28.68 30.35 4.54
N PRO A 685 -27.62 31.18 4.41
CA PRO A 685 -27.07 31.55 3.11
C PRO A 685 -26.66 30.33 2.28
N PHE A 686 -27.13 30.27 1.02
CA PHE A 686 -26.94 29.09 0.17
C PHE A 686 -26.27 29.41 -1.18
N GLU A 687 -26.81 30.35 -1.96
CA GLU A 687 -26.26 30.70 -3.28
C GLU A 687 -26.48 32.19 -3.61
N VAL A 688 -25.58 32.75 -4.42
CA VAL A 688 -25.63 34.13 -4.90
C VAL A 688 -25.46 34.16 -6.42
N PHE A 689 -26.39 34.80 -7.12
CA PHE A 689 -26.28 35.09 -8.56
C PHE A 689 -26.12 36.59 -8.79
N ILE A 690 -25.32 36.93 -9.80
CA ILE A 690 -25.01 38.32 -10.13
C ILE A 690 -25.23 38.51 -11.62
N THR A 691 -26.15 39.40 -11.97
CA THR A 691 -26.43 39.76 -13.36
C THR A 691 -26.30 41.27 -13.52
N ILE A 692 -25.52 41.74 -14.50
CA ILE A 692 -25.39 43.18 -14.75
C ILE A 692 -26.19 43.55 -16.00
N GLY A 693 -27.10 44.51 -15.87
CA GLY A 693 -27.90 45.01 -16.99
C GLY A 693 -27.05 45.77 -18.00
N LYS A 694 -27.01 45.28 -19.25
CA LYS A 694 -26.26 45.86 -20.39
C LYS A 694 -24.72 45.87 -20.20
N ALA A 695 -24.16 44.82 -19.58
CA ALA A 695 -22.71 44.62 -19.51
C ALA A 695 -22.14 43.96 -20.79
N GLY A 696 -20.88 44.26 -21.12
CA GLY A 696 -20.11 43.54 -22.13
C GLY A 696 -19.82 42.08 -21.73
N SER A 697 -19.37 41.27 -22.69
CA SER A 697 -19.20 39.82 -22.54
C SER A 697 -18.26 39.45 -21.38
N GLU A 698 -17.15 40.17 -21.23
CA GLU A 698 -16.15 39.93 -20.19
C GLU A 698 -16.66 40.26 -18.78
N VAL A 699 -17.38 41.39 -18.64
CA VAL A 699 -17.93 41.83 -17.35
C VAL A 699 -19.02 40.87 -16.88
N ALA A 700 -19.83 40.35 -17.79
CA ALA A 700 -20.80 39.31 -17.49
C ALA A 700 -20.13 38.01 -17.03
N ALA A 701 -19.05 37.57 -17.73
CA ALA A 701 -18.29 36.38 -17.35
C ALA A 701 -17.64 36.52 -15.95
N MET A 702 -17.08 37.69 -15.63
CA MET A 702 -16.52 37.95 -14.30
C MET A 702 -17.59 37.99 -13.20
N ALA A 703 -18.76 38.57 -13.48
CA ALA A 703 -19.89 38.58 -12.55
C ALA A 703 -20.40 37.16 -12.27
N GLU A 704 -20.49 36.32 -13.31
CA GLU A 704 -20.87 34.92 -13.18
C GLU A 704 -19.82 34.13 -12.37
N ALA A 705 -18.53 34.31 -12.67
CA ALA A 705 -17.45 33.67 -11.93
C ALA A 705 -17.49 34.04 -10.44
N LEU A 706 -17.69 35.32 -10.12
CA LEU A 706 -17.81 35.81 -8.74
C LEU A 706 -19.01 35.17 -8.02
N GLY A 707 -20.19 35.14 -8.66
CA GLY A 707 -21.39 34.51 -8.09
C GLY A 707 -21.22 33.01 -7.84
N ARG A 708 -20.61 32.29 -8.79
CA ARG A 708 -20.32 30.85 -8.66
C ARG A 708 -19.33 30.56 -7.52
N MET A 709 -18.26 31.35 -7.40
CA MET A 709 -17.27 31.18 -6.32
C MET A 709 -17.87 31.42 -4.94
N ILE A 710 -18.68 32.48 -4.79
CA ILE A 710 -19.39 32.78 -3.55
C ILE A 710 -20.36 31.64 -3.21
N SER A 711 -21.17 31.20 -4.18
CA SER A 711 -22.14 30.11 -3.99
C SER A 711 -21.47 28.79 -3.59
N THR A 712 -20.34 28.45 -4.21
CA THR A 712 -19.56 27.26 -3.82
C THR A 712 -19.03 27.39 -2.39
N THR A 713 -18.53 28.57 -2.02
CA THR A 713 -18.02 28.83 -0.67
C THR A 713 -19.12 28.72 0.40
N LEU A 714 -20.35 29.15 0.11
CA LEU A 714 -21.51 29.00 0.99
C LEU A 714 -22.01 27.55 1.10
N ARG A 715 -21.67 26.69 0.11
CA ARG A 715 -22.04 25.27 0.09
C ARG A 715 -20.98 24.33 0.65
N PHE A 716 -19.72 24.75 0.79
CA PHE A 716 -18.68 23.89 1.36
C PHE A 716 -18.94 23.59 2.85
N GLY A 717 -18.85 22.33 3.28
CA GLY A 717 -18.88 21.97 4.70
C GLY A 717 -17.53 22.29 5.34
N ASN A 718 -17.38 23.47 5.95
CA ASN A 718 -16.15 23.88 6.63
C ASN A 718 -16.40 24.14 8.14
N HIS A 719 -15.35 24.51 8.85
CA HIS A 719 -15.32 24.78 10.30
C HIS A 719 -16.16 26.01 10.75
N LEU A 720 -16.87 26.71 9.85
CA LEU A 720 -17.68 27.88 10.16
C LEU A 720 -19.16 27.68 9.76
N PRO A 721 -20.12 28.06 10.62
CA PRO A 721 -21.54 28.08 10.26
C PRO A 721 -21.81 28.89 8.97
N PRO A 722 -22.82 28.53 8.16
CA PRO A 722 -23.13 29.22 6.90
C PRO A 722 -23.25 30.75 7.02
N LEU A 723 -23.87 31.23 8.10
CA LEU A 723 -24.02 32.67 8.37
C LEU A 723 -22.68 33.35 8.67
N ALA A 724 -21.78 32.69 9.39
CA ALA A 724 -20.44 33.20 9.69
C ALA A 724 -19.58 33.28 8.42
N ARG A 725 -19.72 32.32 7.50
CA ARG A 725 -19.08 32.38 6.18
C ARG A 725 -19.60 33.52 5.32
N ALA A 726 -20.92 33.73 5.29
CA ALA A 726 -21.49 34.86 4.58
C ALA A 726 -20.98 36.20 5.14
N LYS A 727 -20.80 36.29 6.46
CA LYS A 727 -20.18 37.46 7.10
C LYS A 727 -18.72 37.64 6.69
N GLU A 728 -17.91 36.58 6.69
CA GLU A 728 -16.52 36.64 6.23
C GLU A 728 -16.43 37.09 4.76
N ILE A 729 -17.30 36.56 3.89
CA ILE A 729 -17.37 36.99 2.49
C ILE A 729 -17.72 38.48 2.40
N VAL A 730 -18.64 38.98 3.22
CA VAL A 730 -18.95 40.41 3.29
C VAL A 730 -17.72 41.21 3.73
N ASP A 731 -17.02 40.80 4.78
CA ASP A 731 -15.84 41.50 5.30
C ASP A 731 -14.70 41.55 4.27
N GLN A 732 -14.52 40.48 3.49
CA GLN A 732 -13.51 40.42 2.42
C GLN A 732 -13.88 41.26 1.19
N LEU A 733 -15.17 41.31 0.81
CA LEU A 733 -15.62 42.01 -0.39
C LEU A 733 -15.93 43.49 -0.15
N HIS A 734 -16.25 43.87 1.09
CA HIS A 734 -16.58 45.24 1.45
C HIS A 734 -15.40 46.18 1.23
N GLY A 735 -15.65 47.33 0.60
CA GLY A 735 -14.65 48.37 0.43
C GLY A 735 -13.71 48.16 -0.76
N ILE A 736 -13.74 46.99 -1.44
CA ILE A 736 -13.02 46.76 -2.69
C ILE A 736 -13.46 47.82 -3.71
N GLY A 737 -12.51 48.64 -4.17
CA GLY A 737 -12.79 49.76 -5.07
C GLY A 737 -12.26 49.55 -6.48
N GLY A 738 -13.00 50.06 -7.47
CA GLY A 738 -12.53 50.22 -8.84
C GLY A 738 -12.12 51.67 -9.15
N GLY A 739 -11.74 51.95 -10.41
CA GLY A 739 -11.37 53.28 -10.87
C GLY A 739 -12.51 54.32 -10.89
N ARG A 740 -13.75 53.91 -10.60
CA ARG A 740 -14.95 54.75 -10.48
C ARG A 740 -15.82 54.22 -9.35
N SER A 741 -16.69 55.06 -8.80
CA SER A 741 -17.63 54.72 -7.72
C SER A 741 -18.96 55.43 -7.94
N VAL A 742 -20.06 54.85 -7.46
CA VAL A 742 -21.41 55.42 -7.58
C VAL A 742 -21.98 55.70 -6.19
N GLY A 743 -22.63 56.86 -6.02
CA GLY A 743 -23.21 57.29 -4.75
C GLY A 743 -22.25 58.08 -3.84
N PHE A 744 -22.76 58.52 -2.69
CA PHE A 744 -22.03 59.37 -1.73
C PHE A 744 -22.19 58.85 -0.30
N GLY A 745 -21.21 59.16 0.57
CA GLY A 745 -21.24 58.79 1.98
C GLY A 745 -21.15 57.26 2.24
N PRO A 746 -21.71 56.76 3.36
CA PRO A 746 -21.60 55.36 3.78
C PRO A 746 -22.39 54.36 2.90
N ASN A 747 -23.19 54.85 1.95
CA ASN A 747 -23.91 54.05 0.94
C ASN A 747 -23.25 54.08 -0.44
N LYS A 748 -22.03 54.61 -0.53
CA LYS A 748 -21.23 54.63 -1.76
C LYS A 748 -20.84 53.20 -2.16
N ILE A 749 -21.10 52.84 -3.41
CA ILE A 749 -20.72 51.56 -4.02
C ILE A 749 -19.46 51.76 -4.87
N ARG A 750 -18.38 51.09 -4.50
CA ARG A 750 -17.06 51.30 -5.10
C ARG A 750 -16.73 50.33 -6.24
N SER A 751 -17.39 49.18 -6.28
CA SER A 751 -17.19 48.14 -7.30
C SER A 751 -18.35 47.13 -7.30
N LEU A 752 -18.30 46.13 -8.18
CA LEU A 752 -19.23 45.01 -8.18
C LEU A 752 -19.09 44.11 -6.92
N PRO A 753 -17.87 43.69 -6.49
CA PRO A 753 -17.67 43.04 -5.19
C PRO A 753 -18.28 43.79 -4.00
N ASP A 754 -18.08 45.10 -3.93
CA ASP A 754 -18.61 45.95 -2.85
C ASP A 754 -20.15 46.01 -2.87
N ALA A 755 -20.76 45.96 -4.07
CA ALA A 755 -22.20 45.82 -4.22
C ALA A 755 -22.73 44.47 -3.70
N VAL A 756 -21.99 43.38 -3.92
CA VAL A 756 -22.32 42.04 -3.40
C VAL A 756 -22.24 42.00 -1.89
N ALA A 757 -21.20 42.60 -1.30
CA ALA A 757 -21.10 42.76 0.14
C ALA A 757 -22.32 43.48 0.71
N LYS A 758 -22.70 44.63 0.12
CA LYS A 758 -23.88 45.40 0.55
C LYS A 758 -25.18 44.62 0.43
N ALA A 759 -25.37 43.84 -0.64
CA ALA A 759 -26.56 43.00 -0.83
C ALA A 759 -26.66 41.90 0.24
N LEU A 760 -25.54 41.22 0.53
CA LEU A 760 -25.47 40.21 1.58
C LEU A 760 -25.70 40.80 2.98
N SER A 761 -25.10 41.96 3.30
CA SER A 761 -25.34 42.65 4.57
C SER A 761 -26.80 43.04 4.76
N LEU A 762 -27.45 43.56 3.71
CA LEU A 762 -28.88 43.92 3.75
C LEU A 762 -29.77 42.69 3.92
N HIS A 763 -29.42 41.57 3.29
CA HIS A 763 -30.24 40.36 3.31
C HIS A 763 -30.18 39.60 4.64
N PHE A 764 -29.01 39.55 5.28
CA PHE A 764 -28.79 38.82 6.54
C PHE A 764 -28.68 39.70 7.78
N GLY A 765 -28.80 41.02 7.64
CA GLY A 765 -28.78 41.96 8.77
C GLY A 765 -27.40 42.11 9.42
N PHE A 766 -26.32 41.97 8.66
CA PHE A 766 -24.97 42.17 9.19
C PHE A 766 -24.75 43.65 9.51
N THR A 767 -24.39 43.95 10.77
CA THR A 767 -24.04 45.31 11.20
C THR A 767 -22.70 45.71 10.58
N ASN A 768 -22.72 46.81 9.82
CA ASN A 768 -21.49 47.38 9.29
C ASN A 768 -20.67 47.95 10.48
N PRO A 769 -19.34 47.76 10.54
CA PRO A 769 -18.52 48.32 11.63
C PRO A 769 -18.56 49.86 11.73
N HIS A 770 -19.14 50.54 10.74
CA HIS A 770 -19.38 51.97 10.72
C HIS A 770 -20.79 52.29 10.18
N ASN A 771 -21.78 52.39 11.08
CA ASN A 771 -22.79 53.45 11.09
C ASN A 771 -23.78 53.23 12.24
N ASP A 772 -23.63 54.03 13.29
CA ASP A 772 -24.75 54.41 14.14
C ASP A 772 -25.69 55.35 13.35
N HIS A 773 -26.99 55.24 13.65
CA HIS A 773 -28.16 56.04 13.22
C HIS A 773 -29.12 55.43 12.16
N GLU A 774 -30.22 54.91 12.72
CA GLU A 774 -31.65 54.99 12.35
C GLU A 774 -32.10 54.92 10.86
N THR A 775 -32.94 53.92 10.58
CA THR A 775 -33.98 53.90 9.51
C THR A 775 -35.09 54.92 9.78
N PRO A 776 -36.00 55.35 8.84
CA PRO A 776 -36.28 54.90 7.45
C PRO A 776 -36.64 56.04 6.43
N GLU A 777 -36.84 55.71 5.13
CA GLU A 777 -38.08 55.94 4.33
C GLU A 777 -37.90 55.81 2.80
N VAL A 778 -38.95 55.27 2.15
CA VAL A 778 -39.08 55.04 0.71
C VAL A 778 -39.75 56.24 0.05
N ALA A 779 -39.12 56.88 -0.94
CA ALA A 779 -39.83 57.74 -1.91
C ALA A 779 -39.08 57.92 -3.26
N GLN A 780 -39.71 57.33 -4.30
CA GLN A 780 -39.91 57.77 -5.69
C GLN A 780 -38.89 58.60 -6.51
N SER A 781 -38.49 57.97 -7.62
CA SER A 781 -38.26 58.45 -9.00
C SER A 781 -37.99 59.94 -9.29
N VAL A 782 -36.83 60.19 -9.89
CA VAL A 782 -36.66 61.22 -10.94
C VAL A 782 -35.85 60.63 -12.10
N VAL A 783 -36.45 60.67 -13.29
CA VAL A 783 -35.82 60.34 -14.56
C VAL A 783 -34.89 61.48 -14.94
N LEU A 784 -33.59 61.21 -15.12
CA LEU A 784 -32.71 62.07 -15.88
C LEU A 784 -32.08 61.25 -17.02
N LYS A 785 -32.47 61.61 -18.23
CA LYS A 785 -31.81 61.26 -19.48
C LYS A 785 -30.42 61.87 -19.46
N ASP A 786 -29.39 61.05 -19.57
CA ASP A 786 -28.19 61.47 -20.28
C ASP A 786 -27.48 60.26 -20.90
N GLU A 787 -26.98 60.50 -22.11
CA GLU A 787 -26.51 59.53 -23.09
C GLU A 787 -25.29 58.74 -22.57
N THR A 788 -25.50 57.48 -22.20
CA THR A 788 -24.38 56.57 -21.93
C THR A 788 -23.69 56.21 -23.24
N LYS A 789 -22.49 56.79 -23.46
CA LYS A 789 -21.49 56.29 -24.42
C LYS A 789 -21.35 54.77 -24.25
N VAL A 790 -21.64 54.04 -25.32
CA VAL A 790 -21.42 52.59 -25.42
C VAL A 790 -19.94 52.33 -25.21
N VAL A 791 -19.59 51.60 -24.16
CA VAL A 791 -18.22 51.12 -23.92
C VAL A 791 -18.04 49.87 -24.79
N GLY A 792 -17.12 49.92 -25.75
CA GLY A 792 -16.75 48.76 -26.57
C GLY A 792 -15.81 47.82 -25.84
N ASP A 793 -15.79 46.55 -26.23
CA ASP A 793 -14.84 45.54 -25.78
C ASP A 793 -13.39 45.92 -26.18
N ILE A 794 -12.42 45.28 -25.54
CA ILE A 794 -10.99 45.51 -25.80
C ILE A 794 -10.63 44.86 -27.13
N CYS A 795 -10.10 45.64 -28.07
CA CYS A 795 -9.67 45.12 -29.35
C CYS A 795 -8.42 44.23 -29.19
N PRO A 796 -8.43 42.97 -29.65
CA PRO A 796 -7.28 42.06 -29.50
C PRO A 796 -6.05 42.54 -30.29
N ALA A 797 -6.25 43.40 -31.30
CA ALA A 797 -5.16 43.93 -32.11
C ALA A 797 -4.49 45.18 -31.51
N CYS A 798 -5.22 46.05 -30.80
CA CYS A 798 -4.68 47.34 -30.34
C CYS A 798 -4.91 47.66 -28.86
N GLY A 799 -5.64 46.82 -28.12
CA GLY A 799 -5.92 47.01 -26.70
C GLY A 799 -6.90 48.15 -26.38
N SER A 800 -7.44 48.84 -27.38
CA SER A 800 -8.41 49.93 -27.18
C SER A 800 -9.80 49.38 -26.85
N PRO A 801 -10.54 49.93 -25.87
CA PRO A 801 -11.92 49.54 -25.52
C PRO A 801 -12.94 50.13 -26.50
N ALA A 802 -12.74 49.84 -27.79
CA ALA A 802 -13.49 50.39 -28.92
C ALA A 802 -13.97 49.30 -29.90
N LEU A 803 -13.93 48.02 -29.50
CA LEU A 803 -14.44 46.89 -30.25
C LEU A 803 -15.96 46.78 -30.04
N VAL A 804 -16.75 46.87 -31.09
CA VAL A 804 -18.21 46.85 -31.03
C VAL A 804 -18.74 45.80 -32.00
N TYR A 805 -19.60 44.91 -31.51
CA TYR A 805 -20.26 43.92 -32.35
C TYR A 805 -21.42 44.55 -33.10
N GLN A 806 -21.34 44.60 -34.42
CA GLN A 806 -22.36 45.17 -35.30
C GLN A 806 -22.35 44.47 -36.66
N GLU A 807 -23.53 44.34 -37.28
CA GLU A 807 -23.68 43.75 -38.62
C GLU A 807 -23.11 42.32 -38.76
N GLY A 808 -23.08 41.56 -37.67
CA GLY A 808 -22.58 40.17 -37.66
C GLY A 808 -21.06 40.03 -37.50
N CYS A 809 -20.33 41.12 -37.23
CA CYS A 809 -18.90 41.10 -36.97
C CYS A 809 -18.51 41.99 -35.80
N SER A 810 -17.42 41.66 -35.12
CA SER A 810 -16.74 42.52 -34.14
C SER A 810 -15.88 43.54 -34.87
N LYS A 811 -16.22 44.83 -34.84
CA LYS A 811 -15.46 45.92 -35.49
C LYS A 811 -14.85 46.88 -34.45
N CYS A 812 -13.55 47.16 -34.56
CA CYS A 812 -12.87 48.13 -33.72
C CYS A 812 -12.87 49.50 -34.36
N HIS A 813 -13.48 50.49 -33.70
CA HIS A 813 -13.53 51.86 -34.18
C HIS A 813 -12.23 52.65 -33.97
N ALA A 814 -11.27 52.10 -33.22
CA ALA A 814 -9.97 52.73 -32.97
C ALA A 814 -8.89 52.35 -34.00
N CYS A 815 -8.85 51.09 -34.45
CA CYS A 815 -7.82 50.60 -35.39
C CYS A 815 -8.36 49.93 -36.66
N GLY A 816 -9.69 49.79 -36.79
CA GLY A 816 -10.32 49.18 -37.97
C GLY A 816 -10.29 47.66 -38.01
N HIS A 817 -9.79 46.98 -36.97
CA HIS A 817 -9.81 45.52 -36.87
C HIS A 817 -11.24 44.98 -36.94
N SER A 818 -11.48 43.95 -37.76
CA SER A 818 -12.79 43.31 -37.91
C SER A 818 -12.65 41.80 -37.85
N GLU A 819 -13.50 41.15 -37.06
CA GLU A 819 -13.59 39.69 -36.95
C GLU A 819 -15.05 39.26 -37.14
N CYS A 820 -15.27 38.50 -38.22
CA CYS A 820 -16.51 37.83 -38.59
C CYS A 820 -16.18 36.32 -38.63
#